data_AF-A0A368L3M4-F1
#
_entry.id   AF-A0A368L3M4-F1
#
_cell.length_a   1.000
_cell.length_b   1.000
_cell.length_c   1.000
_cell.angle_alpha   90.00
_cell.angle_beta   90.00
_cell.angle_gamma   90.00
#
_symmetry.space_group_name_H-M   'P 1'
#
loop_
_entity.id
_entity.type
_entity.pdbx_description
1 polymer ?
#
loop_
_entity_poly.entity_id
_entity_poly.type
_entity_poly.pdbx_seq_one_letter_code
_entity_poly.pdbx_strand_id
1 'polypeptide(L)'
;MGAADLIFSSPTKAQASGLSGLSASSQLIQREQQVAAHNYHPLPIVIERGQDVWLWDADGKRYLDMLSAYSAVSHGHLHPTLVAAMQAQLEKVAVASRAFHSSALVPFLEKLCAMSGFERALPMNSGAEAVETAIKAARRWAYQVKGLPPNSAEILVARQNFHGRTTGIISFSSEQDYRHGFGPYMPGFKSFTFGDMASLDAQRSGHTCAVLIEPIQGEAGIVLPPAGWLKAVRAWCDQHQILLILDEIQSGLGRTGRLFAYQHADIRPDAVIVGKALGGGLLPVSAFLADRSLMDVFSPGSHGSTFGGNALAAAVGFAALTVLEEENLIARSAALGQVLLAELHRLQQRYPTQIQAVRGLGLWAGVDIRAPYRARDLVERLAQKGVLSKETHDTVIRFAPPLTITRADLLWALAQFEAVLAETAQSEKGQFSAERPYHDTGNATPVSTAPQAAPSQPLPAASSPRFLLSAPDHFTVSYSINPWMQPQAWAPQAERLKQDAQWGWQQLRQQYELLGAQIELQPPVAGLPDMVFTANAGVVLDGKVLLARYACPERQGEEPHGQAIFTALCRQGVIQSLHYTPVGVPFEGAGDAIWDAQRQLFWCGYGQRSSYAARQTLEAVFQTPTLALELVDPRFYHLDTCFCLLSGGEVIYYPPAFSEVGRQQLAAVVGSQLIEAGEDDALHLGVNSVCIGQDIVMCHCSPALKAKLTALGYRVHVIPLGSFNRSGGAAYCLTLRLDSRRRATLI
;
A
#
# COMPACT_ATOMS: atom_id res chain seq x y z
N MET A 1 -43.11 -22.35 1.35
CA MET A 1 -42.14 -21.25 1.45
C MET A 1 -42.62 -20.14 0.54
N GLY A 2 -43.10 -19.03 1.11
CA GLY A 2 -43.36 -17.81 0.34
C GLY A 2 -42.04 -17.20 -0.14
N ALA A 3 -42.08 -16.25 -1.08
CA ALA A 3 -40.87 -15.54 -1.53
C ALA A 3 -40.10 -14.87 -0.37
N ALA A 4 -40.80 -14.48 0.71
CA ALA A 4 -40.21 -13.98 1.94
C ALA A 4 -39.44 -15.04 2.75
N ASP A 5 -39.79 -16.33 2.64
CA ASP A 5 -39.08 -17.42 3.32
C ASP A 5 -37.76 -17.81 2.61
N LEU A 6 -37.57 -17.35 1.36
CA LEU A 6 -36.31 -17.47 0.61
C LEU A 6 -35.37 -16.28 0.86
N ILE A 7 -35.84 -15.23 1.55
CA ILE A 7 -35.00 -14.14 2.05
C ILE A 7 -34.42 -14.64 3.36
N PHE A 8 -33.11 -14.88 3.38
CA PHE A 8 -32.32 -15.45 4.48
C PHE A 8 -33.00 -15.29 5.87
N SER A 9 -33.61 -16.37 6.36
CA SER A 9 -34.23 -16.38 7.69
C SER A 9 -33.19 -16.00 8.74
N SER A 10 -33.55 -15.07 9.65
CA SER A 10 -32.71 -14.71 10.80
C SER A 10 -32.25 -15.98 11.53
N PRO A 11 -30.98 -16.07 11.97
CA PRO A 11 -30.46 -17.31 12.55
C PRO A 11 -31.31 -17.77 13.73
N THR A 12 -31.62 -19.07 13.75
CA THR A 12 -32.32 -19.72 14.86
C THR A 12 -31.53 -19.54 16.16
N LYS A 13 -32.25 -19.35 17.28
CA LYS A 13 -31.70 -19.15 18.65
C LYS A 13 -30.64 -20.17 19.09
N ALA A 14 -30.46 -21.28 18.37
CA ALA A 14 -29.50 -22.35 18.68
C ALA A 14 -28.04 -22.04 18.31
N GLN A 15 -27.75 -21.04 17.45
CA GLN A 15 -26.36 -20.64 17.11
C GLN A 15 -25.82 -19.48 17.98
N ALA A 16 -26.62 -18.97 18.92
CA ALA A 16 -26.32 -17.76 19.69
C ALA A 16 -25.58 -18.01 21.03
N SER A 17 -25.21 -19.25 21.37
CA SER A 17 -24.73 -19.58 22.72
C SER A 17 -23.27 -19.21 23.04
N GLY A 18 -22.55 -18.54 22.12
CA GLY A 18 -21.18 -18.07 22.33
C GLY A 18 -20.90 -16.59 22.02
N LEU A 19 -21.91 -15.82 21.58
CA LEU A 19 -21.74 -14.45 21.04
C LEU A 19 -22.56 -13.38 21.79
N SER A 20 -23.10 -13.71 22.97
CA SER A 20 -23.89 -12.77 23.76
C SER A 20 -23.03 -11.57 24.22
N GLY A 21 -23.16 -10.43 23.54
CA GLY A 21 -22.47 -9.17 23.87
C GLY A 21 -21.84 -8.43 22.68
N LEU A 22 -21.74 -9.05 21.50
CA LEU A 22 -21.19 -8.42 20.29
C LEU A 22 -22.28 -7.71 19.46
N SER A 23 -21.91 -6.63 18.76
CA SER A 23 -22.80 -5.92 17.81
C SER A 23 -23.21 -6.84 16.64
N ALA A 24 -24.33 -6.52 15.96
CA ALA A 24 -24.79 -7.30 14.81
C ALA A 24 -23.73 -7.32 13.70
N SER A 25 -23.07 -6.18 13.43
CA SER A 25 -21.96 -6.11 12.47
C SER A 25 -20.81 -7.05 12.86
N SER A 26 -20.41 -7.08 14.14
CA SER A 26 -19.31 -7.92 14.61
C SER A 26 -19.61 -9.43 14.46
N GLN A 27 -20.85 -9.84 14.74
CA GLN A 27 -21.28 -11.23 14.55
C GLN A 27 -21.27 -11.63 13.08
N LEU A 28 -21.72 -10.75 12.18
CA LEU A 28 -21.71 -11.00 10.74
C LEU A 28 -20.28 -11.06 10.18
N ILE A 29 -19.39 -10.16 10.60
CA ILE A 29 -17.97 -10.16 10.21
C ILE A 29 -17.28 -11.46 10.62
N GLN A 30 -17.48 -11.94 11.86
CA GLN A 30 -16.88 -13.20 12.31
C GLN A 30 -17.37 -14.40 11.50
N ARG A 31 -18.67 -14.43 11.15
CA ARG A 31 -19.23 -15.50 10.30
C ARG A 31 -18.71 -15.42 8.88
N GLU A 32 -18.59 -14.23 8.31
CA GLU A 32 -17.99 -14.01 6.99
C GLU A 32 -16.54 -14.50 6.97
N GLN A 33 -15.72 -14.14 7.96
CA GLN A 33 -14.33 -14.58 8.07
C GLN A 33 -14.16 -16.11 8.10
N GLN A 34 -15.16 -16.84 8.57
CA GLN A 34 -15.13 -18.31 8.58
C GLN A 34 -15.39 -18.95 7.20
N VAL A 35 -16.07 -18.25 6.30
CA VAL A 35 -16.58 -18.83 5.04
C VAL A 35 -16.08 -18.13 3.79
N ALA A 36 -15.67 -16.87 3.89
CA ALA A 36 -15.22 -16.05 2.78
C ALA A 36 -13.72 -16.17 2.56
N ALA A 37 -13.29 -15.99 1.31
CA ALA A 37 -11.88 -15.83 0.99
C ALA A 37 -11.34 -14.51 1.58
N HIS A 38 -10.10 -14.54 2.09
CA HIS A 38 -9.48 -13.42 2.77
C HIS A 38 -8.74 -12.49 1.80
N ASN A 39 -9.40 -12.06 0.72
CA ASN A 39 -8.80 -11.24 -0.34
C ASN A 39 -9.22 -9.75 -0.30
N TYR A 40 -9.95 -9.33 0.75
CA TYR A 40 -10.31 -7.93 1.01
C TYR A 40 -9.98 -7.55 2.45
N HIS A 41 -9.76 -6.26 2.68
CA HIS A 41 -9.61 -5.66 4.03
C HIS A 41 -10.65 -4.53 4.23
N PRO A 42 -11.93 -4.87 4.50
CA PRO A 42 -13.01 -3.89 4.64
C PRO A 42 -12.84 -2.97 5.88
N LEU A 43 -13.64 -1.90 5.94
CA LEU A 43 -13.92 -1.26 7.24
C LEU A 43 -14.80 -2.22 8.06
N PRO A 44 -14.73 -2.22 9.40
CA PRO A 44 -15.52 -3.09 10.26
C PRO A 44 -17.00 -2.62 10.35
N ILE A 45 -17.66 -2.48 9.20
CA ILE A 45 -19.01 -1.96 9.02
C ILE A 45 -19.75 -2.89 8.07
N VAL A 46 -20.91 -3.39 8.47
CA VAL A 46 -21.72 -4.31 7.67
C VAL A 46 -22.95 -3.58 7.16
N ILE A 47 -22.97 -3.23 5.88
CA ILE A 47 -24.08 -2.50 5.26
C ILE A 47 -25.27 -3.43 5.05
N GLU A 48 -26.44 -3.02 5.55
CA GLU A 48 -27.71 -3.76 5.41
C GLU A 48 -28.70 -3.06 4.48
N ARG A 49 -28.70 -1.72 4.44
CA ARG A 49 -29.64 -0.94 3.63
C ARG A 49 -28.95 0.23 2.94
N GLY A 50 -29.37 0.54 1.71
CA GLY A 50 -28.97 1.74 0.98
C GLY A 50 -30.19 2.47 0.40
N GLN A 51 -30.13 3.80 0.34
CA GLN A 51 -31.15 4.65 -0.29
C GLN A 51 -30.52 5.97 -0.73
N ASP A 52 -30.52 6.23 -2.03
CA ASP A 52 -29.90 7.40 -2.64
C ASP A 52 -28.44 7.59 -2.17
N VAL A 53 -28.11 8.63 -1.41
CA VAL A 53 -26.74 8.86 -0.90
C VAL A 53 -26.46 8.24 0.46
N TRP A 54 -27.44 7.59 1.08
CA TRP A 54 -27.36 7.11 2.45
C TRP A 54 -27.26 5.59 2.52
N LEU A 55 -26.47 5.11 3.49
CA LEU A 55 -26.33 3.71 3.86
C LEU A 55 -26.64 3.52 5.34
N TRP A 56 -27.13 2.33 5.70
CA TRP A 56 -27.34 1.92 7.09
C TRP A 56 -26.64 0.58 7.32
N ASP A 57 -25.91 0.49 8.42
CA ASP A 57 -25.32 -0.78 8.84
C ASP A 57 -26.32 -1.66 9.61
N ALA A 58 -25.91 -2.90 9.87
CA ALA A 58 -26.68 -3.90 10.63
C ALA A 58 -26.93 -3.50 12.09
N ASP A 59 -26.20 -2.51 12.61
CA ASP A 59 -26.41 -1.93 13.94
C ASP A 59 -27.36 -0.70 13.89
N GLY A 60 -27.89 -0.37 12.71
CA GLY A 60 -28.84 0.72 12.46
C GLY A 60 -28.19 2.11 12.30
N LYS A 61 -26.87 2.22 12.33
CA LYS A 61 -26.18 3.50 12.16
C LYS A 61 -26.23 3.94 10.70
N ARG A 62 -26.57 5.21 10.49
CA ARG A 62 -26.68 5.83 9.16
C ARG A 62 -25.37 6.51 8.76
N TYR A 63 -25.00 6.36 7.49
CA TYR A 63 -23.81 6.96 6.89
C TYR A 63 -24.11 7.63 5.55
N LEU A 64 -23.47 8.77 5.28
CA LEU A 64 -23.43 9.36 3.96
C LEU A 64 -22.33 8.69 3.13
N ASP A 65 -22.67 8.20 1.95
CA ASP A 65 -21.75 7.52 1.05
C ASP A 65 -20.96 8.51 0.19
N MET A 66 -19.66 8.65 0.49
CA MET A 66 -18.71 9.44 -0.30
C MET A 66 -17.76 8.55 -1.12
N LEU A 67 -18.11 7.28 -1.34
CA LEU A 67 -17.33 6.33 -2.16
C LEU A 67 -18.12 5.85 -3.40
N SER A 68 -19.44 5.71 -3.29
CA SER A 68 -20.36 5.21 -4.31
C SER A 68 -19.91 3.89 -4.97
N ALA A 69 -19.38 2.97 -4.15
CA ALA A 69 -18.77 1.73 -4.60
C ALA A 69 -17.78 1.94 -5.77
N TYR A 70 -16.85 2.88 -5.58
CA TYR A 70 -15.83 3.24 -6.57
C TYR A 70 -16.40 3.78 -7.89
N SER A 71 -17.44 4.63 -7.80
CA SER A 71 -18.24 5.23 -8.89
C SER A 71 -19.31 4.32 -9.52
N ALA A 72 -19.53 3.09 -9.02
CA ALA A 72 -20.56 2.21 -9.57
C ALA A 72 -21.99 2.64 -9.21
N VAL A 73 -22.19 3.32 -8.08
CA VAL A 73 -23.49 3.81 -7.61
C VAL A 73 -23.61 5.31 -7.89
N SER A 74 -23.32 5.71 -9.14
CA SER A 74 -23.36 7.13 -9.53
C SER A 74 -24.78 7.71 -9.49
N HIS A 75 -25.81 6.88 -9.64
CA HIS A 75 -27.23 7.26 -9.62
C HIS A 75 -27.85 7.30 -8.23
N GLY A 76 -27.09 6.96 -7.18
CA GLY A 76 -27.62 6.72 -5.85
C GLY A 76 -28.13 5.29 -5.66
N HIS A 77 -28.12 4.83 -4.41
CA HIS A 77 -28.50 3.48 -4.00
C HIS A 77 -29.99 3.25 -4.26
N LEU A 78 -30.31 2.15 -4.96
CA LEU A 78 -31.69 1.73 -5.26
C LEU A 78 -32.53 2.83 -5.94
N HIS A 79 -31.94 3.55 -6.90
CA HIS A 79 -32.63 4.60 -7.63
C HIS A 79 -33.99 4.12 -8.17
N PRO A 80 -35.12 4.80 -7.88
CA PRO A 80 -36.47 4.27 -8.13
C PRO A 80 -36.72 3.86 -9.58
N THR A 81 -36.27 4.68 -10.54
CA THR A 81 -36.40 4.39 -11.99
C THR A 81 -35.64 3.13 -12.40
N LEU A 82 -34.48 2.87 -11.80
CA LEU A 82 -33.65 1.71 -12.14
C LEU A 82 -34.23 0.43 -11.54
N VAL A 83 -34.72 0.51 -10.29
CA VAL A 83 -35.40 -0.61 -9.62
C VAL A 83 -36.68 -0.97 -10.37
N ALA A 84 -37.48 0.01 -10.77
CA ALA A 84 -38.69 -0.21 -11.56
C ALA A 84 -38.39 -0.86 -12.92
N ALA A 85 -37.35 -0.40 -13.62
CA ALA A 85 -36.91 -1.01 -14.89
C ALA A 85 -36.47 -2.47 -14.71
N MET A 86 -35.74 -2.76 -13.63
CA MET A 86 -35.32 -4.12 -13.28
C MET A 86 -36.54 -5.02 -13.00
N GLN A 87 -37.47 -4.58 -12.16
CA GLN A 87 -38.69 -5.32 -11.83
C GLN A 87 -39.55 -5.60 -13.06
N ALA A 88 -39.82 -4.57 -13.88
CA ALA A 88 -40.61 -4.71 -15.09
C ALA A 88 -39.97 -5.67 -16.12
N GLN A 89 -38.64 -5.76 -16.15
CA GLN A 89 -37.95 -6.71 -17.03
C GLN A 89 -37.94 -8.14 -16.45
N LEU A 90 -37.90 -8.30 -15.12
CA LEU A 90 -38.01 -9.61 -14.45
C LEU A 90 -39.36 -10.28 -14.69
N GLU A 91 -40.43 -9.50 -14.87
CA GLU A 91 -41.76 -10.01 -15.27
C GLU A 91 -41.80 -10.57 -16.70
N LYS A 92 -40.74 -10.33 -17.50
CA LYS A 92 -40.62 -10.78 -18.90
C LYS A 92 -39.58 -11.87 -19.03
N VAL A 93 -38.29 -11.50 -18.95
CA VAL A 93 -37.16 -12.41 -19.12
C VAL A 93 -35.88 -11.76 -18.61
N ALA A 94 -35.09 -12.50 -17.85
CA ALA A 94 -33.77 -12.03 -17.41
C ALA A 94 -32.67 -12.35 -18.43
N VAL A 95 -32.49 -13.64 -18.74
CA VAL A 95 -31.42 -14.14 -19.61
C VAL A 95 -31.99 -15.10 -20.63
N ALA A 96 -31.81 -14.79 -21.93
CA ALA A 96 -32.25 -15.64 -23.04
C ALA A 96 -31.10 -16.31 -23.81
N SER A 97 -29.83 -15.95 -23.53
CA SER A 97 -28.63 -16.21 -24.36
C SER A 97 -28.50 -15.30 -25.59
N ARG A 98 -27.24 -15.01 -25.97
CA ARG A 98 -26.86 -14.35 -27.24
C ARG A 98 -27.11 -15.22 -28.47
N ALA A 99 -27.52 -16.48 -28.29
CA ALA A 99 -28.00 -17.34 -29.37
C ALA A 99 -29.34 -16.86 -29.97
N PHE A 100 -30.11 -16.09 -29.20
CA PHE A 100 -31.37 -15.48 -29.65
C PHE A 100 -31.28 -13.96 -29.54
N HIS A 101 -32.13 -13.27 -30.31
CA HIS A 101 -32.28 -11.82 -30.17
C HIS A 101 -33.11 -11.46 -28.93
N SER A 102 -32.77 -10.33 -28.31
CA SER A 102 -33.51 -9.76 -27.18
C SER A 102 -34.05 -8.39 -27.56
N SER A 103 -35.34 -8.15 -27.28
CA SER A 103 -35.98 -6.86 -27.52
C SER A 103 -35.43 -5.74 -26.62
N ALA A 104 -34.89 -6.08 -25.45
CA ALA A 104 -34.30 -5.10 -24.53
C ALA A 104 -32.88 -4.67 -24.95
N LEU A 105 -32.17 -5.52 -25.70
CA LEU A 105 -30.77 -5.26 -26.06
C LEU A 105 -30.63 -4.12 -27.09
N VAL A 106 -31.53 -4.05 -28.07
CA VAL A 106 -31.45 -3.05 -29.15
C VAL A 106 -31.57 -1.61 -28.61
N PRO A 107 -32.61 -1.25 -27.83
CA PRO A 107 -32.73 0.11 -27.29
C PRO A 107 -31.55 0.52 -26.40
N PHE A 108 -31.03 -0.43 -25.62
CA PHE A 108 -29.84 -0.19 -24.80
C PHE A 108 -28.62 0.17 -25.65
N LEU A 109 -28.32 -0.64 -26.68
CA LEU A 109 -27.19 -0.39 -27.56
C LEU A 109 -27.37 0.90 -28.37
N GLU A 110 -28.58 1.17 -28.88
CA GLU A 110 -28.90 2.40 -29.60
C GLU A 110 -28.65 3.63 -28.73
N LYS A 111 -29.16 3.65 -27.49
CA LYS A 111 -28.95 4.76 -26.57
C LYS A 111 -27.47 4.93 -26.21
N LEU A 112 -26.78 3.82 -25.91
CA LEU A 112 -25.35 3.86 -25.58
C LEU A 112 -24.50 4.38 -26.74
N CYS A 113 -24.77 3.92 -27.97
CA CYS A 113 -24.08 4.40 -29.17
C CYS A 113 -24.41 5.87 -29.46
N ALA A 114 -25.69 6.26 -29.38
CA ALA A 114 -26.13 7.63 -29.62
C ALA A 114 -25.51 8.63 -28.64
N MET A 115 -25.48 8.32 -27.34
CA MET A 115 -24.87 9.18 -26.34
C MET A 115 -23.36 9.25 -26.49
N SER A 116 -22.70 8.13 -26.82
CA SER A 116 -21.24 8.06 -26.86
C SER A 116 -20.63 8.57 -28.18
N GLY A 117 -21.39 8.59 -29.27
CA GLY A 117 -20.89 8.93 -30.60
C GLY A 117 -20.02 7.83 -31.24
N PHE A 118 -20.07 6.59 -30.73
CA PHE A 118 -19.48 5.41 -31.37
C PHE A 118 -20.55 4.62 -32.12
N GLU A 119 -20.17 4.01 -33.24
CA GLU A 119 -21.14 3.27 -34.07
C GLU A 119 -21.58 1.94 -33.46
N ARG A 120 -20.76 1.33 -32.60
CA ARG A 120 -20.99 -0.01 -32.06
C ARG A 120 -20.58 -0.12 -30.60
N ALA A 121 -21.29 -0.99 -29.88
CA ALA A 121 -20.94 -1.41 -28.53
C ALA A 121 -21.04 -2.94 -28.39
N LEU A 122 -20.07 -3.54 -27.71
CA LEU A 122 -20.05 -4.95 -27.33
C LEU A 122 -20.24 -5.07 -25.81
N PRO A 123 -21.42 -5.45 -25.31
CA PRO A 123 -21.69 -5.53 -23.88
C PRO A 123 -21.10 -6.80 -23.26
N MET A 124 -20.52 -6.63 -22.07
CA MET A 124 -19.94 -7.65 -21.21
C MET A 124 -20.50 -7.47 -19.78
N ASN A 125 -19.97 -8.20 -18.80
CA ASN A 125 -20.46 -8.19 -17.42
C ASN A 125 -19.61 -7.30 -16.51
N SER A 126 -18.29 -7.50 -16.55
CA SER A 126 -17.35 -6.77 -15.69
C SER A 126 -16.45 -5.84 -16.49
N GLY A 127 -15.87 -4.84 -15.82
CA GLY A 127 -14.86 -3.98 -16.44
C GLY A 127 -13.69 -4.78 -17.00
N ALA A 128 -13.23 -5.80 -16.26
CA ALA A 128 -12.13 -6.67 -16.68
C ALA A 128 -12.46 -7.43 -17.99
N GLU A 129 -13.70 -7.91 -18.16
CA GLU A 129 -14.11 -8.54 -19.43
C GLU A 129 -14.14 -7.57 -20.61
N ALA A 130 -14.54 -6.31 -20.36
CA ALA A 130 -14.54 -5.28 -21.40
C ALA A 130 -13.10 -4.86 -21.77
N VAL A 131 -12.17 -4.86 -20.82
CA VAL A 131 -10.74 -4.69 -21.08
C VAL A 131 -10.16 -5.86 -21.87
N GLU A 132 -10.45 -7.11 -21.50
CA GLU A 132 -10.04 -8.29 -22.27
C GLU A 132 -10.60 -8.25 -23.69
N THR A 133 -11.81 -7.74 -23.86
CA THR A 133 -12.41 -7.46 -25.18
C THR A 133 -11.58 -6.45 -25.96
N ALA A 134 -11.19 -5.33 -25.34
CA ALA A 134 -10.37 -4.30 -25.98
C ALA A 134 -8.99 -4.84 -26.40
N ILE A 135 -8.35 -5.65 -25.56
CA ILE A 135 -7.06 -6.31 -25.86
C ILE A 135 -7.22 -7.22 -27.07
N LYS A 136 -8.29 -8.03 -27.12
CA LYS A 136 -8.59 -8.90 -28.27
C LYS A 136 -8.88 -8.10 -29.53
N ALA A 137 -9.62 -7.00 -29.43
CA ALA A 137 -9.93 -6.11 -30.56
C ALA A 137 -8.65 -5.50 -31.14
N ALA A 138 -7.82 -4.91 -30.28
CA ALA A 138 -6.55 -4.30 -30.67
C ALA A 138 -5.61 -5.30 -31.35
N ARG A 139 -5.47 -6.51 -30.81
CA ARG A 139 -4.64 -7.57 -31.40
C ARG A 139 -5.19 -8.03 -32.75
N ARG A 140 -6.49 -8.29 -32.88
CA ARG A 140 -7.08 -8.68 -34.16
C ARG A 140 -6.96 -7.60 -35.20
N TRP A 141 -7.23 -6.35 -34.85
CA TRP A 141 -7.01 -5.20 -35.72
C TRP A 141 -5.55 -5.12 -36.17
N ALA A 142 -4.60 -5.33 -35.25
CA ALA A 142 -3.18 -5.32 -35.57
C ALA A 142 -2.80 -6.36 -36.65
N TYR A 143 -3.36 -7.57 -36.58
CA TYR A 143 -3.05 -8.64 -37.53
C TYR A 143 -3.86 -8.53 -38.84
N GLN A 144 -5.13 -8.17 -38.76
CA GLN A 144 -6.05 -8.19 -39.91
C GLN A 144 -6.04 -6.89 -40.70
N VAL A 145 -5.81 -5.76 -40.04
CA VAL A 145 -5.93 -4.42 -40.63
C VAL A 145 -4.56 -3.75 -40.72
N LYS A 146 -3.80 -3.69 -39.62
CA LYS A 146 -2.44 -3.11 -39.63
C LYS A 146 -1.40 -4.03 -40.31
N GLY A 147 -1.68 -5.33 -40.41
CA GLY A 147 -0.83 -6.30 -41.11
C GLY A 147 0.41 -6.74 -40.34
N LEU A 148 0.40 -6.67 -38.99
CA LEU A 148 1.50 -7.17 -38.18
C LEU A 148 1.64 -8.70 -38.28
N PRO A 149 2.86 -9.26 -38.14
CA PRO A 149 3.06 -10.69 -38.08
C PRO A 149 2.25 -11.34 -36.95
N PRO A 150 1.74 -12.58 -37.13
CA PRO A 150 1.02 -13.29 -36.07
C PRO A 150 1.79 -13.32 -34.74
N ASN A 151 1.07 -13.15 -33.63
CA ASN A 151 1.62 -13.16 -32.25
C ASN A 151 2.64 -12.06 -31.92
N SER A 152 2.83 -11.05 -32.78
CA SER A 152 3.80 -9.98 -32.55
C SER A 152 3.22 -8.73 -31.87
N ALA A 153 1.90 -8.56 -31.82
CA ALA A 153 1.28 -7.29 -31.43
C ALA A 153 1.63 -6.87 -29.99
N GLU A 154 2.09 -5.63 -29.85
CA GLU A 154 2.43 -5.01 -28.57
C GLU A 154 1.43 -3.90 -28.22
N ILE A 155 0.96 -3.89 -26.97
CA ILE A 155 0.10 -2.84 -26.41
C ILE A 155 0.89 -2.06 -25.37
N LEU A 156 0.94 -0.74 -25.49
CA LEU A 156 1.56 0.13 -24.50
C LEU A 156 0.55 0.44 -23.39
N VAL A 157 0.96 0.31 -22.14
CA VAL A 157 0.16 0.64 -20.97
C VAL A 157 0.91 1.57 -20.03
N ALA A 158 0.19 2.40 -19.29
CA ALA A 158 0.81 3.26 -18.28
C ALA A 158 1.15 2.45 -17.01
N ARG A 159 2.26 2.77 -16.34
CA ARG A 159 2.51 2.32 -14.96
C ARG A 159 1.43 2.85 -14.03
N GLN A 160 1.18 2.15 -12.93
CA GLN A 160 0.12 2.38 -11.94
C GLN A 160 -1.31 2.23 -12.49
N ASN A 161 -1.47 1.55 -13.62
CA ASN A 161 -2.78 1.26 -14.18
C ASN A 161 -3.59 0.30 -13.29
N PHE A 162 -4.91 0.45 -13.31
CA PHE A 162 -5.83 -0.57 -12.83
C PHE A 162 -6.92 -0.84 -13.86
N HIS A 163 -6.74 -1.92 -14.61
CA HIS A 163 -7.72 -2.35 -15.63
C HIS A 163 -8.53 -3.60 -15.22
N GLY A 164 -8.26 -4.19 -14.03
CA GLY A 164 -8.91 -5.42 -13.57
C GLY A 164 -7.95 -6.45 -13.00
N ARG A 165 -8.44 -7.69 -12.82
CA ARG A 165 -7.74 -8.77 -12.09
C ARG A 165 -7.68 -10.11 -12.84
N THR A 166 -7.98 -10.15 -14.14
CA THR A 166 -7.76 -11.38 -14.93
C THR A 166 -6.28 -11.63 -15.12
N THR A 167 -5.89 -12.87 -15.41
CA THR A 167 -4.49 -13.23 -15.69
C THR A 167 -3.91 -12.41 -16.84
N GLY A 168 -4.71 -12.12 -17.88
CA GLY A 168 -4.31 -11.25 -18.99
C GLY A 168 -4.04 -9.81 -18.55
N ILE A 169 -4.87 -9.26 -17.66
CA ILE A 169 -4.76 -7.88 -17.19
C ILE A 169 -3.63 -7.69 -16.19
N ILE A 170 -3.53 -8.57 -15.18
CA ILE A 170 -2.46 -8.46 -14.20
C ILE A 170 -1.07 -8.62 -14.85
N SER A 171 -0.99 -9.26 -16.02
CA SER A 171 0.27 -9.41 -16.77
C SER A 171 0.95 -8.09 -17.12
N PHE A 172 0.20 -6.99 -17.21
CA PHE A 172 0.72 -5.65 -17.48
C PHE A 172 0.52 -4.66 -16.32
N SER A 173 0.14 -5.14 -15.13
CA SER A 173 0.16 -4.34 -13.91
C SER A 173 1.60 -3.99 -13.53
N SER A 174 1.82 -2.78 -13.01
CA SER A 174 3.06 -2.43 -12.31
C SER A 174 2.99 -2.68 -10.81
N GLU A 175 1.80 -2.89 -10.26
CA GLU A 175 1.62 -3.19 -8.84
C GLU A 175 1.96 -4.64 -8.57
N GLN A 176 2.97 -4.86 -7.72
CA GLN A 176 3.52 -6.18 -7.42
C GLN A 176 2.48 -7.09 -6.76
N ASP A 177 1.69 -6.55 -5.83
CA ASP A 177 0.62 -7.28 -5.14
C ASP A 177 -0.46 -7.81 -6.08
N TYR A 178 -0.61 -7.20 -7.26
CA TYR A 178 -1.59 -7.66 -8.24
C TYR A 178 -1.05 -8.81 -9.08
N ARG A 179 0.27 -9.06 -9.05
CA ARG A 179 0.98 -10.01 -9.91
C ARG A 179 1.55 -11.19 -9.15
N HIS A 180 2.07 -10.95 -7.96
CA HIS A 180 2.81 -11.93 -7.16
C HIS A 180 2.02 -13.24 -7.03
N GLY A 181 2.66 -14.36 -7.39
CA GLY A 181 2.07 -15.70 -7.31
C GLY A 181 1.13 -16.11 -8.46
N PHE A 182 0.89 -15.26 -9.48
CA PHE A 182 -0.07 -15.56 -10.56
C PHE A 182 0.55 -15.84 -11.94
N GLY A 183 1.88 -16.03 -12.02
CA GLY A 183 2.57 -16.32 -13.28
C GLY A 183 2.26 -17.70 -13.88
N PRO A 184 2.60 -17.95 -15.16
CA PRO A 184 3.33 -17.07 -16.08
C PRO A 184 2.46 -15.93 -16.65
N TYR A 185 3.08 -14.79 -16.92
CA TYR A 185 2.40 -13.59 -17.43
C TYR A 185 2.29 -13.60 -18.96
N MET A 186 1.18 -13.07 -19.47
CA MET A 186 0.92 -12.89 -20.89
C MET A 186 1.89 -11.87 -21.52
N PRO A 187 2.61 -12.21 -22.60
CA PRO A 187 3.50 -11.29 -23.30
C PRO A 187 2.71 -10.28 -24.16
N GLY A 188 3.43 -9.37 -24.82
CA GLY A 188 2.85 -8.40 -25.75
C GLY A 188 2.37 -7.10 -25.09
N PHE A 189 2.94 -6.76 -23.93
CA PHE A 189 2.70 -5.48 -23.25
C PHE A 189 4.02 -4.80 -22.92
N LYS A 190 4.05 -3.47 -23.04
CA LYS A 190 5.17 -2.61 -22.62
C LYS A 190 4.65 -1.47 -21.77
N SER A 191 5.35 -1.15 -20.69
CA SER A 191 4.92 -0.13 -19.74
C SER A 191 5.71 1.16 -19.88
N PHE A 192 5.01 2.29 -19.85
CA PHE A 192 5.60 3.64 -19.84
C PHE A 192 5.09 4.44 -18.63
N THR A 193 5.74 5.56 -18.31
CA THR A 193 5.33 6.43 -17.19
C THR A 193 4.09 7.25 -17.56
N PHE A 194 3.04 7.18 -16.74
CA PHE A 194 1.82 7.96 -16.96
C PHE A 194 2.14 9.47 -16.98
N GLY A 195 1.61 10.21 -17.96
CA GLY A 195 1.89 11.64 -18.10
C GLY A 195 3.20 12.01 -18.80
N ASP A 196 4.00 11.04 -19.28
CA ASP A 196 5.29 11.30 -19.95
C ASP A 196 5.31 10.80 -21.41
N MET A 197 5.37 11.74 -22.36
CA MET A 197 5.46 11.44 -23.79
C MET A 197 6.81 10.83 -24.19
N ALA A 198 7.90 11.17 -23.51
CA ALA A 198 9.22 10.64 -23.84
C ALA A 198 9.30 9.16 -23.46
N SER A 199 8.80 8.78 -22.28
CA SER A 199 8.67 7.38 -21.88
C SER A 199 7.74 6.59 -22.81
N LEU A 200 6.63 7.19 -23.27
CA LEU A 200 5.73 6.57 -24.23
C LEU A 200 6.42 6.26 -25.57
N ASP A 201 7.07 7.25 -26.18
CA ASP A 201 7.72 7.04 -27.49
C ASP A 201 8.91 6.08 -27.40
N ALA A 202 9.64 6.08 -26.27
CA ALA A 202 10.74 5.16 -26.04
C ALA A 202 10.32 3.67 -26.02
N GLN A 203 9.04 3.37 -25.70
CA GLN A 203 8.53 1.99 -25.72
C GLN A 203 7.99 1.55 -27.08
N ARG A 204 7.82 2.48 -28.03
CA ARG A 204 7.29 2.18 -29.36
C ARG A 204 8.22 1.25 -30.13
N SER A 205 7.61 0.34 -30.87
CA SER A 205 8.28 -0.53 -31.82
C SER A 205 7.47 -0.63 -33.12
N GLY A 206 8.01 -1.34 -34.12
CA GLY A 206 7.26 -1.69 -35.33
C GLY A 206 6.03 -2.59 -35.06
N HIS A 207 5.94 -3.21 -33.87
CA HIS A 207 4.84 -4.08 -33.48
C HIS A 207 3.80 -3.41 -32.56
N THR A 208 3.99 -2.13 -32.22
CA THR A 208 3.03 -1.42 -31.37
C THR A 208 1.71 -1.21 -32.10
N CYS A 209 0.60 -1.69 -31.53
CA CYS A 209 -0.72 -1.59 -32.13
C CYS A 209 -1.71 -0.72 -31.35
N ALA A 210 -1.55 -0.60 -30.03
CA ALA A 210 -2.44 0.22 -29.21
C ALA A 210 -1.73 0.85 -28.00
N VAL A 211 -2.28 1.96 -27.53
CA VAL A 211 -2.10 2.52 -26.19
C VAL A 211 -3.40 2.28 -25.43
N LEU A 212 -3.33 1.55 -24.31
CA LEU A 212 -4.45 1.30 -23.40
C LEU A 212 -4.17 1.99 -22.07
N ILE A 213 -4.95 3.02 -21.75
CA ILE A 213 -4.77 3.83 -20.54
C ILE A 213 -6.09 4.31 -19.96
N GLU A 214 -6.09 4.64 -18.66
CA GLU A 214 -7.12 5.45 -18.03
C GLU A 214 -6.88 6.94 -18.38
N PRO A 215 -7.92 7.75 -18.70
CA PRO A 215 -7.76 9.20 -18.84
C PRO A 215 -7.30 9.89 -17.55
N ILE A 216 -7.69 9.31 -16.40
CA ILE A 216 -7.31 9.69 -15.04
C ILE A 216 -7.16 8.39 -14.26
N GLN A 217 -6.00 8.14 -13.64
CA GLN A 217 -5.77 6.88 -12.94
C GLN A 217 -6.51 6.86 -11.61
N GLY A 218 -7.50 5.98 -11.51
CA GLY A 218 -8.43 5.97 -10.39
C GLY A 218 -7.86 5.32 -9.14
N GLU A 219 -7.49 4.05 -9.22
CA GLU A 219 -6.94 3.31 -8.08
C GLU A 219 -5.57 3.83 -7.63
N ALA A 220 -4.81 4.47 -8.53
CA ALA A 220 -3.57 5.20 -8.21
C ALA A 220 -3.78 6.43 -7.30
N GLY A 221 -5.03 6.78 -6.99
CA GLY A 221 -5.38 7.92 -6.15
C GLY A 221 -5.91 9.11 -6.93
N ILE A 222 -6.68 8.89 -8.00
CA ILE A 222 -7.27 9.97 -8.81
C ILE A 222 -6.18 10.84 -9.44
N VAL A 223 -5.17 10.22 -10.07
CA VAL A 223 -4.03 10.93 -10.66
C VAL A 223 -4.44 11.49 -12.02
N LEU A 224 -4.47 12.82 -12.13
CA LEU A 224 -4.71 13.53 -13.39
C LEU A 224 -3.41 13.61 -14.18
N PRO A 225 -3.43 13.40 -15.50
CA PRO A 225 -2.26 13.64 -16.33
C PRO A 225 -1.96 15.15 -16.44
N PRO A 226 -0.73 15.52 -16.83
CA PRO A 226 -0.39 16.90 -17.16
C PRO A 226 -1.33 17.49 -18.22
N ALA A 227 -1.57 18.80 -18.13
CA ALA A 227 -2.42 19.50 -19.10
C ALA A 227 -1.90 19.30 -20.55
N GLY A 228 -2.82 18.97 -21.46
CA GLY A 228 -2.49 18.72 -22.87
C GLY A 228 -1.85 17.35 -23.16
N TRP A 229 -1.47 16.57 -22.15
CA TRP A 229 -0.81 15.28 -22.37
C TRP A 229 -1.69 14.29 -23.14
N LEU A 230 -2.96 14.11 -22.74
CA LEU A 230 -3.86 13.18 -23.43
C LEU A 230 -4.11 13.58 -24.90
N LYS A 231 -4.11 14.89 -25.19
CA LYS A 231 -4.18 15.42 -26.56
C LYS A 231 -2.91 15.10 -27.36
N ALA A 232 -1.74 15.19 -26.73
CA ALA A 232 -0.48 14.78 -27.34
C ALA A 232 -0.43 13.26 -27.62
N VAL A 233 -0.93 12.43 -26.70
CA VAL A 233 -1.04 10.97 -26.91
C VAL A 233 -1.92 10.67 -28.12
N ARG A 234 -3.10 11.31 -28.24
CA ARG A 234 -3.97 11.14 -29.41
C ARG A 234 -3.25 11.47 -30.72
N ALA A 235 -2.61 12.64 -30.79
CA ALA A 235 -1.89 13.05 -31.99
C ALA A 235 -0.73 12.09 -32.34
N TRP A 236 -0.01 11.61 -31.32
CA TRP A 236 1.05 10.62 -31.48
C TRP A 236 0.51 9.28 -31.99
N CYS A 237 -0.61 8.80 -31.44
CA CYS A 237 -1.30 7.61 -31.91
C CYS A 237 -1.70 7.72 -33.39
N ASP A 238 -2.23 8.88 -33.80
CA ASP A 238 -2.61 9.15 -35.20
C ASP A 238 -1.40 9.11 -36.13
N GLN A 239 -0.31 9.79 -35.74
CA GLN A 239 0.94 9.84 -36.50
C GLN A 239 1.55 8.45 -36.75
N HIS A 240 1.37 7.52 -35.82
CA HIS A 240 1.99 6.19 -35.86
C HIS A 240 1.02 5.05 -36.21
N GLN A 241 -0.22 5.37 -36.56
CA GLN A 241 -1.29 4.38 -36.79
C GLN A 241 -1.40 3.38 -35.62
N ILE A 242 -1.49 3.91 -34.41
CA ILE A 242 -1.65 3.16 -33.16
C ILE A 242 -3.02 3.51 -32.60
N LEU A 243 -3.79 2.51 -32.16
CA LEU A 243 -5.09 2.74 -31.54
C LEU A 243 -4.92 3.41 -30.17
N LEU A 244 -5.71 4.43 -29.86
CA LEU A 244 -5.90 4.93 -28.51
C LEU A 244 -7.18 4.35 -27.92
N ILE A 245 -7.03 3.54 -26.87
CA ILE A 245 -8.14 2.92 -26.15
C ILE A 245 -8.16 3.49 -24.73
N LEU A 246 -9.29 4.09 -24.37
CA LEU A 246 -9.45 4.72 -23.06
C LEU A 246 -10.36 3.90 -22.15
N ASP A 247 -9.82 3.54 -20.98
CA ASP A 247 -10.59 2.94 -19.91
C ASP A 247 -11.33 4.03 -19.13
N GLU A 248 -12.63 4.16 -19.40
CA GLU A 248 -13.54 5.11 -18.76
C GLU A 248 -14.47 4.39 -17.77
N ILE A 249 -14.12 3.19 -17.30
CA ILE A 249 -14.95 2.40 -16.38
C ILE A 249 -15.24 3.20 -15.10
N GLN A 250 -14.25 3.93 -14.56
CA GLN A 250 -14.42 4.75 -13.36
C GLN A 250 -14.65 6.23 -13.64
N SER A 251 -13.96 6.78 -14.65
CA SER A 251 -13.96 8.23 -14.95
C SER A 251 -15.11 8.68 -15.86
N GLY A 252 -15.74 7.75 -16.56
CA GLY A 252 -16.81 8.02 -17.51
C GLY A 252 -18.19 8.15 -16.87
N LEU A 253 -19.19 8.18 -17.74
CA LEU A 253 -20.62 8.26 -17.42
C LEU A 253 -20.95 9.38 -16.42
N GLY A 254 -20.39 10.58 -16.65
CA GLY A 254 -20.72 11.77 -15.86
C GLY A 254 -19.84 12.03 -14.64
N ARG A 255 -19.01 11.06 -14.22
CA ARG A 255 -18.21 11.18 -12.98
C ARG A 255 -17.37 12.45 -12.93
N THR A 256 -16.74 12.82 -14.03
CA THR A 256 -15.85 13.99 -14.12
C THR A 256 -16.55 15.28 -14.56
N GLY A 257 -17.89 15.31 -14.63
CA GLY A 257 -18.65 16.46 -15.11
C GLY A 257 -18.77 16.56 -16.64
N ARG A 258 -18.30 15.54 -17.36
CA ARG A 258 -18.52 15.29 -18.79
C ARG A 258 -19.03 13.86 -18.96
N LEU A 259 -19.62 13.54 -20.11
CA LEU A 259 -20.06 12.16 -20.35
C LEU A 259 -18.87 11.20 -20.27
N PHE A 260 -17.73 11.60 -20.85
CA PHE A 260 -16.46 10.89 -20.72
C PHE A 260 -15.35 11.85 -20.35
N ALA A 261 -14.39 11.40 -19.55
CA ALA A 261 -13.28 12.24 -19.09
C ALA A 261 -12.38 12.72 -20.23
N TYR A 262 -12.20 11.92 -21.29
CA TYR A 262 -11.41 12.31 -22.46
C TYR A 262 -11.92 13.59 -23.13
N GLN A 263 -13.21 13.93 -22.97
CA GLN A 263 -13.82 15.12 -23.55
C GLN A 263 -13.24 16.41 -22.96
N HIS A 264 -12.63 16.36 -21.76
CA HIS A 264 -11.89 17.50 -21.19
C HIS A 264 -10.61 17.83 -21.96
N ALA A 265 -10.10 16.91 -22.79
CA ALA A 265 -8.92 17.12 -23.62
C ALA A 265 -9.28 17.42 -25.10
N ASP A 266 -10.57 17.55 -25.42
CA ASP A 266 -11.08 17.77 -26.78
C ASP A 266 -10.54 16.75 -27.81
N ILE A 267 -10.48 15.47 -27.42
CA ILE A 267 -10.09 14.36 -28.30
C ILE A 267 -11.24 13.38 -28.54
N ARG A 268 -11.07 12.51 -29.53
CA ARG A 268 -11.85 11.28 -29.68
C ARG A 268 -10.90 10.07 -29.73
N PRO A 269 -10.99 9.13 -28.79
CA PRO A 269 -10.20 7.89 -28.85
C PRO A 269 -10.77 6.95 -29.93
N ASP A 270 -10.01 5.92 -30.30
CA ASP A 270 -10.47 4.89 -31.23
C ASP A 270 -11.48 3.93 -30.58
N ALA A 271 -11.38 3.76 -29.26
CA ALA A 271 -12.32 3.00 -28.48
C ALA A 271 -12.41 3.49 -27.03
N VAL A 272 -13.54 3.18 -26.39
CA VAL A 272 -13.79 3.46 -24.97
C VAL A 272 -14.30 2.19 -24.29
N ILE A 273 -13.85 1.99 -23.05
CA ILE A 273 -14.31 0.91 -22.19
C ILE A 273 -15.16 1.55 -21.09
N VAL A 274 -16.37 1.02 -20.86
CA VAL A 274 -17.29 1.50 -19.82
C VAL A 274 -17.76 0.35 -18.95
N GLY A 275 -18.15 0.67 -17.72
CA GLY A 275 -18.70 -0.30 -16.76
C GLY A 275 -19.31 0.41 -15.57
N LYS A 276 -19.24 -0.20 -14.38
CA LYS A 276 -19.61 0.40 -13.09
C LYS A 276 -20.98 1.10 -13.14
N ALA A 277 -21.00 2.42 -13.29
CA ALA A 277 -22.22 3.24 -13.37
C ALA A 277 -23.17 2.80 -14.50
N LEU A 278 -22.68 2.11 -15.54
CA LEU A 278 -23.53 1.57 -16.61
C LEU A 278 -24.58 0.59 -16.08
N GLY A 279 -24.27 -0.14 -15.01
CA GLY A 279 -25.21 -1.04 -14.35
C GLY A 279 -26.05 -0.39 -13.26
N GLY A 280 -25.92 0.93 -13.05
CA GLY A 280 -26.70 1.71 -12.10
C GLY A 280 -26.53 1.30 -10.63
N GLY A 281 -25.43 0.60 -10.30
CA GLY A 281 -25.23 0.01 -8.98
C GLY A 281 -26.09 -1.21 -8.67
N LEU A 282 -26.92 -1.68 -9.62
CA LEU A 282 -27.81 -2.84 -9.42
C LEU A 282 -27.25 -4.13 -10.01
N LEU A 283 -26.59 -4.05 -11.18
CA LEU A 283 -26.09 -5.21 -11.91
C LEU A 283 -24.68 -4.98 -12.46
N PRO A 284 -23.86 -6.04 -12.59
CA PRO A 284 -22.61 -5.96 -13.33
C PRO A 284 -22.91 -5.79 -14.83
N VAL A 285 -22.60 -4.60 -15.36
CA VAL A 285 -22.73 -4.27 -16.78
C VAL A 285 -21.49 -3.52 -17.24
N SER A 286 -20.93 -3.92 -18.36
CA SER A 286 -19.83 -3.23 -19.03
C SER A 286 -19.98 -3.26 -20.55
N ALA A 287 -19.23 -2.44 -21.25
CA ALA A 287 -19.18 -2.48 -22.71
C ALA A 287 -17.83 -1.99 -23.25
N PHE A 288 -17.44 -2.54 -24.39
CA PHE A 288 -16.41 -2.00 -25.26
C PHE A 288 -17.09 -1.25 -26.41
N LEU A 289 -16.79 0.03 -26.61
CA LEU A 289 -17.33 0.87 -27.68
C LEU A 289 -16.26 1.23 -28.67
N ALA A 290 -16.57 1.11 -29.96
CA ALA A 290 -15.70 1.52 -31.05
C ALA A 290 -16.53 1.73 -32.32
N ASP A 291 -15.93 2.36 -33.33
CA ASP A 291 -16.51 2.38 -34.68
C ASP A 291 -16.37 1.02 -35.37
N ARG A 292 -17.12 0.82 -36.44
CA ARG A 292 -17.08 -0.43 -37.23
C ARG A 292 -15.68 -0.82 -37.68
N SER A 293 -14.83 0.16 -38.01
CA SER A 293 -13.44 -0.07 -38.43
C SER A 293 -12.61 -0.86 -37.42
N LEU A 294 -12.96 -0.80 -36.13
CA LEU A 294 -12.33 -1.58 -35.07
C LEU A 294 -13.26 -2.67 -34.51
N MET A 295 -14.58 -2.45 -34.45
CA MET A 295 -15.51 -3.45 -33.91
C MET A 295 -15.66 -4.68 -34.81
N ASP A 296 -15.65 -4.49 -36.14
CA ASP A 296 -15.96 -5.55 -37.10
C ASP A 296 -14.81 -6.57 -37.26
N VAL A 297 -13.71 -6.42 -36.50
CA VAL A 297 -12.71 -7.48 -36.33
C VAL A 297 -13.25 -8.71 -35.59
N PHE A 298 -14.40 -8.60 -34.93
CA PHE A 298 -15.10 -9.72 -34.30
C PHE A 298 -16.11 -10.36 -35.27
N SER A 299 -15.85 -11.62 -35.62
CA SER A 299 -16.76 -12.48 -36.38
C SER A 299 -17.59 -13.38 -35.45
N PRO A 300 -18.77 -13.89 -35.89
CA PRO A 300 -19.52 -14.90 -35.14
C PRO A 300 -18.62 -16.04 -34.65
N GLY A 301 -18.71 -16.37 -33.35
CA GLY A 301 -17.91 -17.42 -32.71
C GLY A 301 -16.52 -17.00 -32.19
N SER A 302 -16.01 -15.82 -32.54
CA SER A 302 -14.66 -15.40 -32.14
C SER A 302 -14.55 -14.72 -30.76
N HIS A 303 -15.68 -14.26 -30.24
CA HIS A 303 -15.84 -13.70 -28.90
C HIS A 303 -17.27 -14.02 -28.43
N GLY A 304 -17.47 -14.17 -27.12
CA GLY A 304 -18.80 -14.41 -26.56
C GLY A 304 -18.82 -14.29 -25.04
N SER A 305 -20.03 -14.15 -24.51
CA SER A 305 -20.32 -14.10 -23.08
C SER A 305 -21.74 -14.62 -22.85
N THR A 306 -21.93 -15.45 -21.82
CA THR A 306 -23.25 -16.00 -21.48
C THR A 306 -24.22 -14.90 -21.02
N PHE A 307 -23.73 -14.01 -20.16
CA PHE A 307 -24.53 -12.92 -19.56
C PHE A 307 -24.32 -11.58 -20.28
N GLY A 308 -23.32 -11.44 -21.14
CA GLY A 308 -23.04 -10.20 -21.87
C GLY A 308 -24.23 -9.78 -22.75
N GLY A 309 -24.79 -8.61 -22.45
CA GLY A 309 -25.98 -8.09 -23.15
C GLY A 309 -27.28 -8.85 -22.88
N ASN A 310 -27.40 -9.51 -21.72
CA ASN A 310 -28.67 -10.13 -21.33
C ASN A 310 -29.79 -9.08 -21.16
N ALA A 311 -31.05 -9.52 -21.22
CA ALA A 311 -32.21 -8.62 -21.28
C ALA A 311 -32.38 -7.78 -20.01
N LEU A 312 -32.10 -8.35 -18.83
CA LEU A 312 -32.18 -7.62 -17.56
C LEU A 312 -31.11 -6.53 -17.47
N ALA A 313 -29.85 -6.87 -17.75
CA ALA A 313 -28.74 -5.92 -17.78
C ALA A 313 -28.96 -4.82 -18.82
N ALA A 314 -29.50 -5.15 -20.00
CA ALA A 314 -29.80 -4.17 -21.04
C ALA A 314 -30.91 -3.20 -20.61
N ALA A 315 -31.99 -3.68 -20.00
CA ALA A 315 -33.06 -2.82 -19.49
C ALA A 315 -32.58 -1.87 -18.39
N VAL A 316 -31.80 -2.38 -17.43
CA VAL A 316 -31.19 -1.57 -16.36
C VAL A 316 -30.18 -0.58 -16.93
N GLY A 317 -29.33 -1.00 -17.87
CA GLY A 317 -28.35 -0.13 -18.52
C GLY A 317 -28.99 0.98 -19.34
N PHE A 318 -30.08 0.69 -20.04
CA PHE A 318 -30.89 1.71 -20.72
C PHE A 318 -31.43 2.73 -19.72
N ALA A 319 -32.05 2.27 -18.64
CA ALA A 319 -32.58 3.14 -17.59
C ALA A 319 -31.47 3.98 -16.92
N ALA A 320 -30.29 3.41 -16.68
CA ALA A 320 -29.15 4.12 -16.11
C ALA A 320 -28.66 5.26 -17.01
N LEU A 321 -28.58 5.02 -18.31
CA LEU A 321 -28.25 6.06 -19.29
C LEU A 321 -29.35 7.14 -19.37
N THR A 322 -30.62 6.75 -19.27
CA THR A 322 -31.76 7.68 -19.25
C THR A 322 -31.72 8.59 -18.03
N VAL A 323 -31.55 8.03 -16.83
CA VAL A 323 -31.45 8.82 -15.59
C VAL A 323 -30.24 9.78 -15.65
N LEU A 324 -29.11 9.33 -16.19
CA LEU A 324 -27.92 10.17 -16.32
C LEU A 324 -28.18 11.44 -17.15
N GLU A 325 -28.99 11.31 -18.21
CA GLU A 325 -29.39 12.38 -19.12
C GLU A 325 -30.53 13.24 -18.56
N GLU A 326 -31.66 12.63 -18.22
CA GLU A 326 -32.90 13.32 -17.82
C GLU A 326 -32.75 14.07 -16.48
N GLU A 327 -31.98 13.53 -15.54
CA GLU A 327 -31.71 14.18 -14.25
C GLU A 327 -30.50 15.11 -14.28
N ASN A 328 -29.91 15.34 -15.45
CA ASN A 328 -28.76 16.23 -15.66
C ASN A 328 -27.57 15.92 -14.72
N LEU A 329 -27.35 14.63 -14.42
CA LEU A 329 -26.35 14.21 -13.44
C LEU A 329 -24.91 14.58 -13.87
N ILE A 330 -24.65 14.66 -15.18
CA ILE A 330 -23.36 15.10 -15.73
C ILE A 330 -23.10 16.57 -15.35
N ALA A 331 -24.07 17.45 -15.62
CA ALA A 331 -23.97 18.87 -15.29
C ALA A 331 -23.91 19.10 -13.78
N ARG A 332 -24.68 18.31 -13.02
CA ARG A 332 -24.64 18.32 -11.56
C ARG A 332 -23.26 17.93 -11.01
N SER A 333 -22.64 16.90 -11.58
CA SER A 333 -21.27 16.50 -11.22
C SER A 333 -20.26 17.62 -11.48
N ALA A 334 -20.38 18.33 -12.60
CA ALA A 334 -19.54 19.49 -12.90
C ALA A 334 -19.73 20.61 -11.86
N ALA A 335 -20.98 20.99 -11.59
CA ALA A 335 -21.31 22.10 -10.68
C ALA A 335 -20.94 21.80 -9.22
N LEU A 336 -21.33 20.63 -8.70
CA LEU A 336 -21.00 20.25 -7.32
C LEU A 336 -19.54 19.82 -7.16
N GLY A 337 -18.91 19.35 -8.23
CA GLY A 337 -17.47 19.09 -8.27
C GLY A 337 -16.63 20.34 -8.00
N GLN A 338 -17.04 21.50 -8.55
CA GLN A 338 -16.40 22.78 -8.24
C GLN A 338 -16.51 23.11 -6.74
N VAL A 339 -17.68 22.85 -6.14
CA VAL A 339 -17.88 23.05 -4.69
C VAL A 339 -17.01 22.10 -3.87
N LEU A 340 -16.98 20.81 -4.22
CA LEU A 340 -16.16 19.80 -3.57
C LEU A 340 -14.68 20.19 -3.59
N LEU A 341 -14.14 20.52 -4.76
CA LEU A 341 -12.73 20.87 -4.90
C LEU A 341 -12.39 22.19 -4.22
N ALA A 342 -13.27 23.19 -4.27
CA ALA A 342 -13.06 24.47 -3.57
C ALA A 342 -12.98 24.28 -2.06
N GLU A 343 -13.90 23.50 -1.48
CA GLU A 343 -13.88 23.20 -0.04
C GLU A 343 -12.67 22.35 0.36
N LEU A 344 -12.31 21.33 -0.43
CA LEU A 344 -11.11 20.53 -0.16
C LEU A 344 -9.83 21.38 -0.24
N HIS A 345 -9.70 22.29 -1.20
CA HIS A 345 -8.57 23.23 -1.26
C HIS A 345 -8.57 24.19 -0.07
N ARG A 346 -9.75 24.66 0.39
CA ARG A 346 -9.85 25.46 1.63
C ARG A 346 -9.34 24.66 2.83
N LEU A 347 -9.70 23.38 2.94
CA LEU A 347 -9.20 22.49 4.00
C LEU A 347 -7.69 22.27 3.88
N GLN A 348 -7.16 22.09 2.67
CA GLN A 348 -5.72 22.00 2.45
C GLN A 348 -4.98 23.26 2.94
N GLN A 349 -5.51 24.45 2.65
CA GLN A 349 -4.93 25.70 3.13
C GLN A 349 -5.00 25.85 4.65
N ARG A 350 -6.07 25.34 5.27
CA ARG A 350 -6.29 25.40 6.73
C ARG A 350 -5.47 24.35 7.49
N TYR A 351 -5.28 23.17 6.92
CA TYR A 351 -4.56 22.04 7.52
C TYR A 351 -3.38 21.58 6.63
N PRO A 352 -2.43 22.46 6.28
CA PRO A 352 -1.36 22.16 5.32
C PRO A 352 -0.34 21.13 5.86
N THR A 353 -0.33 20.91 7.18
CA THR A 353 0.47 19.88 7.85
C THR A 353 -0.15 18.49 7.73
N GLN A 354 -1.47 18.39 7.51
CA GLN A 354 -2.21 17.13 7.37
C GLN A 354 -2.50 16.79 5.91
N ILE A 355 -2.85 17.79 5.09
CA ILE A 355 -3.20 17.59 3.68
C ILE A 355 -2.04 18.07 2.81
N GLN A 356 -1.45 17.16 2.04
CA GLN A 356 -0.36 17.45 1.11
C GLN A 356 -0.89 18.08 -0.19
N ALA A 357 -1.85 17.43 -0.83
CA ALA A 357 -2.38 17.84 -2.11
C ALA A 357 -3.85 17.43 -2.27
N VAL A 358 -4.59 18.21 -3.05
CA VAL A 358 -5.95 17.91 -3.48
C VAL A 358 -5.96 17.93 -5.00
N ARG A 359 -6.65 16.96 -5.60
CA ARG A 359 -6.84 16.87 -7.05
C ARG A 359 -8.18 16.24 -7.38
N GLY A 360 -8.68 16.47 -8.59
CA GLY A 360 -9.93 15.86 -9.05
C GLY A 360 -10.60 16.62 -10.19
N LEU A 361 -11.67 16.03 -10.71
CA LEU A 361 -12.59 16.64 -11.68
C LEU A 361 -14.02 16.14 -11.39
N GLY A 362 -15.01 17.03 -11.50
CA GLY A 362 -16.39 16.72 -11.14
C GLY A 362 -16.51 16.25 -9.69
N LEU A 363 -17.48 15.37 -9.40
CA LEU A 363 -17.63 14.73 -8.09
C LEU A 363 -16.64 13.56 -7.91
N TRP A 364 -15.35 13.82 -8.16
CA TRP A 364 -14.30 12.83 -8.00
C TRP A 364 -12.99 13.49 -7.59
N ALA A 365 -12.59 13.28 -6.34
CA ALA A 365 -11.42 13.91 -5.76
C ALA A 365 -10.55 12.93 -4.97
N GLY A 366 -9.23 13.14 -5.07
CA GLY A 366 -8.22 12.53 -4.22
C GLY A 366 -7.62 13.58 -3.29
N VAL A 367 -7.44 13.20 -2.02
CA VAL A 367 -6.79 14.04 -1.00
C VAL A 367 -5.60 13.28 -0.46
N ASP A 368 -4.40 13.74 -0.82
CA ASP A 368 -3.15 13.18 -0.30
C ASP A 368 -2.95 13.64 1.13
N ILE A 369 -2.78 12.67 2.01
CA ILE A 369 -2.54 12.88 3.42
C ILE A 369 -1.03 12.87 3.64
N ARG A 370 -0.54 13.92 4.29
CA ARG A 370 0.87 14.09 4.61
C ARG A 370 1.23 13.18 5.79
N ALA A 371 2.38 12.52 5.73
CA ALA A 371 2.95 11.86 6.90
C ALA A 371 3.16 12.88 8.06
N PRO A 372 2.96 12.49 9.33
CA PRO A 372 2.77 11.12 9.82
C PRO A 372 1.32 10.62 9.80
N TYR A 373 0.35 11.41 9.35
CA TYR A 373 -1.06 11.01 9.32
C TYR A 373 -1.29 9.93 8.26
N ARG A 374 -2.19 8.98 8.54
CA ARG A 374 -2.61 7.96 7.58
C ARG A 374 -4.01 8.25 7.05
N ALA A 375 -4.21 8.05 5.76
CA ALA A 375 -5.54 8.19 5.16
C ALA A 375 -6.53 7.20 5.76
N ARG A 376 -6.09 5.97 6.09
CA ARG A 376 -6.91 4.95 6.75
C ARG A 376 -7.51 5.44 8.07
N ASP A 377 -6.67 5.98 8.95
CA ASP A 377 -7.09 6.41 10.29
C ASP A 377 -8.11 7.56 10.21
N LEU A 378 -7.89 8.49 9.28
CA LEU A 378 -8.82 9.59 9.01
C LEU A 378 -10.15 9.08 8.45
N VAL A 379 -10.13 8.09 7.55
CA VAL A 379 -11.34 7.45 7.01
C VAL A 379 -12.11 6.69 8.09
N GLU A 380 -11.43 5.97 8.99
CA GLU A 380 -12.08 5.28 10.11
C GLU A 380 -12.76 6.26 11.08
N ARG A 381 -12.09 7.39 11.39
CA ARG A 381 -12.69 8.49 12.18
C ARG A 381 -13.84 9.17 11.45
N LEU A 382 -13.73 9.33 10.13
CA LEU A 382 -14.78 9.90 9.31
C LEU A 382 -16.03 8.99 9.30
N ALA A 383 -15.83 7.67 9.27
CA ALA A 383 -16.91 6.69 9.43
C ALA A 383 -17.55 6.76 10.82
N GLN A 384 -16.76 7.00 11.88
CA GLN A 384 -17.32 7.26 13.21
C GLN A 384 -18.27 8.47 13.21
N LYS A 385 -17.98 9.50 12.40
CA LYS A 385 -18.85 10.67 12.18
C LYS A 385 -19.97 10.48 11.15
N GLY A 386 -20.17 9.26 10.66
CA GLY A 386 -21.30 8.94 9.76
C GLY A 386 -21.03 9.30 8.29
N VAL A 387 -19.76 9.32 7.85
CA VAL A 387 -19.41 9.51 6.44
C VAL A 387 -18.49 8.36 6.00
N LEU A 388 -18.87 7.63 4.95
CA LEU A 388 -18.06 6.55 4.40
C LEU A 388 -17.23 7.05 3.23
N SER A 389 -15.92 6.82 3.33
CA SER A 389 -14.94 6.98 2.27
C SER A 389 -13.95 5.82 2.36
N LYS A 390 -12.97 5.75 1.46
CA LYS A 390 -11.94 4.71 1.46
C LYS A 390 -10.63 5.25 0.93
N GLU A 391 -9.55 4.91 1.61
CA GLU A 391 -8.20 5.21 1.18
C GLU A 391 -7.75 4.34 -0.02
N THR A 392 -6.72 4.78 -0.72
CA THR A 392 -5.88 3.93 -1.57
C THR A 392 -4.41 4.14 -1.21
N HIS A 393 -3.62 3.08 -1.29
CA HIS A 393 -2.18 3.06 -0.95
C HIS A 393 -1.84 3.74 0.40
N ASP A 394 -2.72 3.60 1.41
CA ASP A 394 -2.62 4.20 2.76
C ASP A 394 -2.51 5.74 2.85
N THR A 395 -2.43 6.44 1.71
CA THR A 395 -1.98 7.84 1.63
C THR A 395 -3.02 8.77 1.02
N VAL A 396 -3.96 8.25 0.22
CA VAL A 396 -4.94 9.08 -0.50
C VAL A 396 -6.36 8.75 -0.09
N ILE A 397 -7.10 9.72 0.46
CA ILE A 397 -8.54 9.59 0.69
C ILE A 397 -9.29 9.90 -0.61
N ARG A 398 -10.26 9.06 -0.97
CA ARG A 398 -11.08 9.24 -2.18
C ARG A 398 -12.48 9.73 -1.85
N PHE A 399 -12.88 10.85 -2.45
CA PHE A 399 -14.25 11.36 -2.41
C PHE A 399 -14.90 11.20 -3.78
N ALA A 400 -15.90 10.32 -3.85
CA ALA A 400 -16.67 10.00 -5.04
C ALA A 400 -18.14 9.73 -4.65
N PRO A 401 -18.91 10.73 -4.17
CA PRO A 401 -20.31 10.51 -3.80
C PRO A 401 -21.19 10.15 -5.01
N PRO A 402 -22.40 9.61 -4.84
CA PRO A 402 -23.37 9.55 -5.91
C PRO A 402 -23.62 10.94 -6.51
N LEU A 403 -23.87 11.01 -7.81
CA LEU A 403 -24.05 12.28 -8.52
C LEU A 403 -25.34 13.00 -8.08
N THR A 404 -26.29 12.27 -7.50
CA THR A 404 -27.53 12.77 -6.91
C THR A 404 -27.31 13.57 -5.63
N ILE A 405 -26.13 13.49 -4.98
CA ILE A 405 -25.83 14.17 -3.72
C ILE A 405 -26.23 15.65 -3.73
N THR A 406 -26.86 16.13 -2.66
CA THR A 406 -27.22 17.54 -2.54
C THR A 406 -26.01 18.37 -2.13
N ARG A 407 -26.05 19.68 -2.44
CA ARG A 407 -25.02 20.61 -1.94
C ARG A 407 -24.94 20.60 -0.41
N ALA A 408 -26.08 20.48 0.27
CA ALA A 408 -26.14 20.44 1.73
C ALA A 408 -25.44 19.20 2.29
N ASP A 409 -25.74 18.01 1.76
CA ASP A 409 -25.11 16.76 2.19
C ASP A 409 -23.61 16.75 1.90
N LEU A 410 -23.21 17.26 0.72
CA LEU A 410 -21.80 17.41 0.36
C LEU A 410 -21.04 18.29 1.36
N LEU A 411 -21.58 19.48 1.66
CA LEU A 411 -20.97 20.39 2.63
C LEU A 411 -20.95 19.79 4.05
N TRP A 412 -22.01 19.08 4.43
CA TRP A 412 -22.05 18.38 5.71
C TRP A 412 -20.96 17.30 5.80
N ALA A 413 -20.74 16.51 4.75
CA ALA A 413 -19.67 15.52 4.69
C ALA A 413 -18.29 16.14 4.89
N LEU A 414 -18.04 17.26 4.20
CA LEU A 414 -16.77 17.99 4.28
C LEU A 414 -16.58 18.68 5.63
N ALA A 415 -17.67 19.10 6.28
CA ALA A 415 -17.62 19.58 7.66
C ALA A 415 -17.26 18.46 8.65
N GLN A 416 -17.73 17.22 8.44
CA GLN A 416 -17.29 16.08 9.24
C GLN A 416 -15.81 15.77 9.01
N PHE A 417 -15.35 15.85 7.76
CA PHE A 417 -13.93 15.69 7.45
C PHE A 417 -13.07 16.78 8.12
N GLU A 418 -13.50 18.05 8.06
CA GLU A 418 -12.85 19.14 8.80
C GLU A 418 -12.81 18.90 10.31
N ALA A 419 -13.88 18.38 10.90
CA ALA A 419 -13.92 18.03 12.31
C ALA A 419 -12.90 16.92 12.66
N VAL A 420 -12.76 15.89 11.81
CA VAL A 420 -11.73 14.85 11.99
C VAL A 420 -10.33 15.45 11.94
N LEU A 421 -10.04 16.33 10.98
CA LEU A 421 -8.74 17.00 10.86
C LEU A 421 -8.45 17.89 12.09
N ALA A 422 -9.47 18.59 12.59
CA ALA A 422 -9.36 19.44 13.77
C ALA A 422 -9.11 18.64 15.07
N GLU A 423 -9.83 17.53 15.28
CA GLU A 423 -9.65 16.65 16.44
C GLU A 423 -8.26 16.01 16.47
N THR A 424 -7.77 15.65 15.29
CA THR A 424 -6.43 15.07 15.12
C THR A 424 -5.34 16.13 15.43
N ALA A 425 -5.51 17.38 14.98
CA ALA A 425 -4.61 18.50 15.33
C ALA A 425 -4.70 18.94 16.81
N GLN A 426 -5.86 18.83 17.45
CA GLN A 426 -6.02 19.19 18.87
C GLN A 426 -5.43 18.14 19.80
N SER A 427 -5.48 16.87 19.42
CA SER A 427 -4.83 15.78 20.16
C SER A 427 -3.30 16.01 20.26
N GLU A 428 -2.72 16.67 19.27
CA GLU A 428 -1.31 17.11 19.28
C GLU A 428 -1.06 18.33 20.16
N LYS A 429 -1.98 19.30 20.19
CA LYS A 429 -1.86 20.49 21.08
C LYS A 429 -2.11 20.16 22.55
N GLY A 430 -3.03 19.23 22.85
CA GLY A 430 -3.36 18.79 24.21
C GLY A 430 -2.25 18.00 24.90
N GLN A 431 -1.30 17.42 24.16
CA GLN A 431 -0.07 16.86 24.71
C GLN A 431 0.99 17.93 25.07
N PHE A 432 0.79 19.19 24.65
CA PHE A 432 1.68 20.31 24.92
C PHE A 432 1.09 21.40 25.85
N SER A 433 -0.18 21.30 26.29
CA SER A 433 -0.86 22.40 27.01
C SER A 433 -1.67 22.04 28.27
N ALA A 434 -1.38 20.93 28.95
CA ALA A 434 -2.08 20.57 30.19
C ALA A 434 -1.41 21.16 31.45
N GLU A 435 -1.47 22.48 31.63
CA GLU A 435 -1.47 23.08 32.97
C GLU A 435 -2.88 22.89 33.57
N ARG A 436 -2.98 22.21 34.73
CA ARG A 436 -4.24 22.15 35.51
C ARG A 436 -4.23 23.20 36.63
N PRO A 437 -5.35 23.92 36.87
CA PRO A 437 -5.43 24.91 37.93
C PRO A 437 -5.70 24.26 39.30
N TYR A 438 -5.12 24.89 40.32
CA TYR A 438 -5.21 24.57 41.74
C TYR A 438 -6.59 24.93 42.30
N HIS A 439 -7.28 23.98 42.96
CA HIS A 439 -8.33 24.30 43.92
C HIS A 439 -8.16 23.46 45.20
N ASP A 440 -8.21 24.22 46.29
CA ASP A 440 -7.91 23.95 47.69
C ASP A 440 -8.97 23.09 48.39
N THR A 441 -8.53 22.05 49.11
CA THR A 441 -9.10 21.64 50.40
C THR A 441 -8.01 20.95 51.23
N GLY A 442 -7.52 21.67 52.24
CA GLY A 442 -6.46 21.20 53.14
C GLY A 442 -6.84 20.11 54.13
N ASN A 443 -5.82 19.35 54.56
CA ASN A 443 -5.61 19.03 55.97
C ASN A 443 -4.18 18.50 56.26
N ALA A 444 -3.43 19.34 56.99
CA ALA A 444 -2.50 19.05 58.11
C ALA A 444 -1.25 18.14 57.94
N THR A 445 -0.07 18.80 57.75
CA THR A 445 1.22 18.81 58.53
C THR A 445 1.92 17.53 59.05
N PRO A 446 3.27 17.50 59.32
CA PRO A 446 4.34 18.50 59.05
C PRO A 446 5.72 17.97 58.52
N VAL A 447 6.45 18.89 57.85
CA VAL A 447 7.91 19.20 57.94
C VAL A 447 8.98 18.13 57.59
N SER A 448 9.80 18.41 56.55
CA SER A 448 11.23 18.76 56.74
C SER A 448 11.92 19.23 55.44
N THR A 449 12.62 20.35 55.60
CA THR A 449 13.56 21.11 54.75
C THR A 449 14.26 20.40 53.57
N ALA A 450 14.29 21.11 52.44
CA ALA A 450 15.22 20.90 51.33
C ALA A 450 16.69 21.13 51.73
N PRO A 451 17.65 20.35 51.20
CA PRO A 451 19.04 20.75 51.12
C PRO A 451 19.40 21.30 49.73
N GLN A 452 20.23 22.33 49.75
CA GLN A 452 20.77 23.06 48.60
C GLN A 452 21.63 22.19 47.67
N ALA A 453 21.70 22.64 46.42
CA ALA A 453 22.49 22.09 45.33
C ALA A 453 23.99 21.99 45.66
N ALA A 454 24.58 20.86 45.29
CA ALA A 454 26.01 20.62 45.20
C ALA A 454 26.40 20.31 43.74
N PRO A 455 27.66 20.55 43.33
CA PRO A 455 28.03 20.69 41.93
C PRO A 455 28.11 19.34 41.20
N SER A 456 27.81 19.42 39.89
CA SER A 456 27.95 18.41 38.83
C SER A 456 28.81 17.17 39.16
N GLN A 457 28.19 15.99 39.07
CA GLN A 457 28.85 14.69 38.97
C GLN A 457 28.34 13.88 37.75
N PRO A 458 29.16 12.95 37.21
CA PRO A 458 28.96 12.33 35.90
C PRO A 458 27.86 11.27 35.90
N LEU A 459 27.35 10.98 34.70
CA LEU A 459 26.39 9.91 34.40
C LEU A 459 26.72 8.60 35.15
N PRO A 460 25.72 7.88 35.71
CA PRO A 460 25.97 6.59 36.33
C PRO A 460 26.47 5.57 35.30
N ALA A 461 27.38 4.69 35.73
CA ALA A 461 28.01 3.67 34.92
C ALA A 461 27.02 2.87 34.07
N ALA A 462 27.26 2.83 32.75
CA ALA A 462 26.49 2.04 31.81
C ALA A 462 26.55 0.55 32.20
N SER A 463 25.40 -0.10 32.26
CA SER A 463 25.34 -1.56 32.29
C SER A 463 26.07 -2.11 31.06
N SER A 464 26.92 -3.12 31.24
CA SER A 464 27.55 -3.85 30.13
C SER A 464 26.52 -4.23 29.06
N PRO A 465 26.77 -3.97 27.76
CA PRO A 465 25.84 -4.33 26.70
C PRO A 465 25.65 -5.85 26.66
N ARG A 466 24.46 -6.32 26.29
CA ARG A 466 24.17 -7.75 26.20
C ARG A 466 23.72 -8.10 24.78
N PHE A 467 24.43 -9.04 24.15
CA PHE A 467 24.19 -9.44 22.76
C PHE A 467 23.79 -10.91 22.65
N LEU A 468 22.92 -11.21 21.69
CA LEU A 468 22.64 -12.57 21.23
C LEU A 468 23.40 -12.83 19.94
N LEU A 469 24.22 -13.88 19.93
CA LEU A 469 24.97 -14.36 18.76
C LEU A 469 24.61 -15.83 18.48
N SER A 470 24.80 -16.29 17.25
CA SER A 470 24.73 -17.72 16.90
C SER A 470 26.00 -18.12 16.15
N ALA A 471 26.56 -19.28 16.48
CA ALA A 471 27.79 -19.77 15.85
C ALA A 471 27.54 -20.16 14.38
N PRO A 472 28.50 -19.93 13.46
CA PRO A 472 28.32 -20.18 12.02
C PRO A 472 28.51 -21.65 11.62
N ASP A 473 28.24 -22.61 12.51
CA ASP A 473 28.56 -24.04 12.30
C ASP A 473 27.88 -24.65 11.07
N HIS A 474 26.73 -24.08 10.71
CA HIS A 474 25.91 -24.46 9.55
C HIS A 474 25.81 -23.35 8.49
N PHE A 475 26.57 -22.26 8.64
CA PHE A 475 26.55 -21.15 7.70
C PHE A 475 27.09 -21.57 6.32
N THR A 476 26.35 -21.23 5.28
CA THR A 476 26.74 -21.41 3.88
C THR A 476 25.87 -20.53 2.98
N VAL A 477 26.38 -20.11 1.83
CA VAL A 477 25.58 -19.47 0.78
C VAL A 477 25.07 -20.56 -0.17
N SER A 478 23.96 -21.21 0.20
CA SER A 478 23.37 -22.33 -0.55
C SER A 478 22.20 -21.92 -1.46
N TYR A 479 21.65 -20.73 -1.27
CA TYR A 479 20.57 -20.13 -2.07
C TYR A 479 20.84 -18.64 -2.30
N SER A 480 20.00 -17.99 -3.12
CA SER A 480 20.13 -16.57 -3.42
C SER A 480 18.81 -15.85 -3.16
N ILE A 481 18.77 -15.07 -2.08
CA ILE A 481 17.64 -14.21 -1.73
C ILE A 481 18.01 -12.72 -1.78
N ASN A 482 19.27 -12.37 -2.07
CA ASN A 482 19.71 -10.99 -2.27
C ASN A 482 20.89 -10.93 -3.27
N PRO A 483 21.24 -9.75 -3.80
CA PRO A 483 22.28 -9.62 -4.84
C PRO A 483 23.70 -10.04 -4.44
N TRP A 484 24.00 -10.17 -3.15
CA TRP A 484 25.30 -10.61 -2.66
C TRP A 484 25.47 -12.12 -2.76
N MET A 485 24.37 -12.85 -2.58
CA MET A 485 24.37 -14.31 -2.52
C MET A 485 24.57 -14.94 -3.90
N GLN A 486 25.75 -15.53 -4.10
CA GLN A 486 26.11 -16.25 -5.31
C GLN A 486 26.52 -17.69 -4.97
N PRO A 487 25.56 -18.63 -4.83
CA PRO A 487 25.86 -20.01 -4.42
C PRO A 487 26.89 -20.72 -5.29
N GLN A 488 26.87 -20.46 -6.60
CA GLN A 488 27.83 -21.02 -7.55
C GLN A 488 29.24 -20.50 -7.35
N ALA A 489 29.41 -19.25 -6.90
CA ALA A 489 30.71 -18.67 -6.58
C ALA A 489 31.22 -19.11 -5.19
N TRP A 490 30.31 -19.47 -4.29
CA TRP A 490 30.62 -19.99 -2.95
C TRP A 490 31.10 -21.45 -3.00
N ALA A 491 30.39 -22.31 -3.74
CA ALA A 491 30.59 -23.76 -3.73
C ALA A 491 32.06 -24.23 -3.93
N PRO A 492 32.86 -23.66 -4.86
CA PRO A 492 34.24 -24.10 -5.06
C PRO A 492 35.18 -23.83 -3.88
N GLN A 493 34.81 -22.92 -2.98
CA GLN A 493 35.62 -22.50 -1.83
C GLN A 493 34.89 -22.72 -0.49
N ALA A 494 33.80 -23.49 -0.49
CA ALA A 494 32.87 -23.58 0.65
C ALA A 494 33.56 -23.95 1.97
N GLU A 495 34.49 -24.90 1.95
CA GLU A 495 35.21 -25.33 3.16
C GLU A 495 36.11 -24.22 3.72
N ARG A 496 36.87 -23.54 2.84
CA ARG A 496 37.70 -22.39 3.24
C ARG A 496 36.83 -21.25 3.76
N LEU A 497 35.76 -20.91 3.06
CA LEU A 497 34.86 -19.81 3.44
C LEU A 497 34.13 -20.10 4.75
N LYS A 498 33.83 -21.37 5.05
CA LYS A 498 33.31 -21.81 6.34
C LYS A 498 34.33 -21.61 7.47
N GLN A 499 35.60 -21.99 7.25
CA GLN A 499 36.67 -21.76 8.21
C GLN A 499 36.91 -20.26 8.45
N ASP A 500 36.91 -19.47 7.38
CA ASP A 500 37.01 -18.00 7.44
C ASP A 500 35.82 -17.39 8.20
N ALA A 501 34.60 -17.92 8.02
CA ALA A 501 33.40 -17.48 8.75
C ALA A 501 33.49 -17.81 10.25
N GLN A 502 33.93 -19.03 10.60
CA GLN A 502 34.15 -19.44 11.99
C GLN A 502 35.20 -18.56 12.67
N TRP A 503 36.32 -18.32 11.99
CA TRP A 503 37.38 -17.46 12.53
C TRP A 503 36.93 -16.01 12.69
N GLY A 504 36.31 -15.41 11.66
CA GLY A 504 35.79 -14.04 11.70
C GLY A 504 34.73 -13.86 12.80
N TRP A 505 33.84 -14.82 12.98
CA TRP A 505 32.85 -14.81 14.07
C TRP A 505 33.50 -14.90 15.45
N GLN A 506 34.52 -15.74 15.62
CA GLN A 506 35.28 -15.82 16.88
C GLN A 506 35.99 -14.49 17.21
N GLN A 507 36.57 -13.84 16.20
CA GLN A 507 37.19 -12.52 16.37
C GLN A 507 36.16 -11.46 16.75
N LEU A 508 34.98 -11.47 16.11
CA LEU A 508 33.88 -10.57 16.44
C LEU A 508 33.43 -10.73 17.90
N ARG A 509 33.19 -11.98 18.31
CA ARG A 509 32.80 -12.32 19.68
C ARG A 509 33.86 -11.88 20.69
N GLN A 510 35.13 -12.21 20.44
CA GLN A 510 36.24 -11.85 21.32
C GLN A 510 36.35 -10.31 21.45
N GLN A 511 36.16 -9.59 20.35
CA GLN A 511 36.17 -8.12 20.37
C GLN A 511 35.03 -7.57 21.23
N TYR A 512 33.81 -8.11 21.13
CA TYR A 512 32.71 -7.70 21.99
C TYR A 512 32.97 -8.00 23.48
N GLU A 513 33.52 -9.16 23.80
CA GLU A 513 33.90 -9.53 25.18
C GLU A 513 34.99 -8.58 25.72
N LEU A 514 35.99 -8.23 24.91
CA LEU A 514 37.02 -7.23 25.25
C LEU A 514 36.45 -5.83 25.49
N LEU A 515 35.39 -5.46 24.75
CA LEU A 515 34.63 -4.22 24.96
C LEU A 515 33.63 -4.32 26.12
N GLY A 516 33.64 -5.42 26.87
CA GLY A 516 32.85 -5.61 28.08
C GLY A 516 31.41 -6.06 27.85
N ALA A 517 31.09 -6.58 26.66
CA ALA A 517 29.77 -7.12 26.35
C ALA A 517 29.55 -8.52 26.95
N GLN A 518 28.32 -8.78 27.38
CA GLN A 518 27.83 -10.11 27.76
C GLN A 518 27.23 -10.79 26.55
N ILE A 519 27.59 -12.06 26.31
CA ILE A 519 27.19 -12.81 25.12
C ILE A 519 26.24 -13.96 25.50
N GLU A 520 25.03 -13.91 24.95
CA GLU A 520 24.08 -15.01 24.91
C GLU A 520 24.25 -15.78 23.59
N LEU A 521 24.16 -17.11 23.64
CA LEU A 521 24.34 -17.95 22.45
C LEU A 521 23.04 -18.65 22.07
N GLN A 522 22.61 -18.42 20.83
CA GLN A 522 21.59 -19.21 20.15
C GLN A 522 22.26 -20.43 19.47
N PRO A 523 21.82 -21.67 19.77
CA PRO A 523 22.32 -22.84 19.07
C PRO A 523 22.06 -22.76 17.56
N PRO A 524 23.05 -23.03 16.71
CA PRO A 524 22.82 -23.11 15.27
C PRO A 524 22.05 -24.40 14.92
N VAL A 525 21.34 -24.39 13.79
CA VAL A 525 20.52 -25.53 13.35
C VAL A 525 20.93 -25.95 11.95
N ALA A 526 21.12 -27.26 11.76
CA ALA A 526 21.45 -27.83 10.46
C ALA A 526 20.32 -27.56 9.47
N GLY A 527 20.67 -27.12 8.26
CA GLY A 527 19.70 -26.79 7.21
C GLY A 527 19.17 -25.35 7.26
N LEU A 528 19.51 -24.57 8.29
CA LEU A 528 19.15 -23.15 8.42
C LEU A 528 20.42 -22.29 8.45
N PRO A 529 21.04 -22.03 7.28
CA PRO A 529 22.36 -21.38 7.22
C PRO A 529 22.36 -19.94 7.73
N ASP A 530 21.24 -19.24 7.62
CA ASP A 530 21.11 -17.82 7.95
C ASP A 530 20.77 -17.57 9.43
N MET A 531 20.64 -18.62 10.27
CA MET A 531 20.45 -18.47 11.72
C MET A 531 21.60 -17.73 12.43
N VAL A 532 22.76 -17.62 11.77
CA VAL A 532 23.89 -16.82 12.25
C VAL A 532 23.53 -15.32 12.35
N PHE A 533 22.56 -14.84 11.56
CA PHE A 533 22.12 -13.44 11.54
C PHE A 533 21.08 -13.16 12.63
N THR A 534 21.53 -13.12 13.88
CA THR A 534 20.64 -12.99 15.04
C THR A 534 19.89 -11.67 15.12
N ALA A 535 20.39 -10.58 14.51
CA ALA A 535 19.67 -9.31 14.43
C ALA A 535 18.30 -9.46 13.75
N ASN A 536 18.19 -10.43 12.85
CA ASN A 536 16.98 -10.68 12.08
C ASN A 536 15.92 -11.47 12.84
N ALA A 537 16.24 -12.05 14.00
CA ALA A 537 15.29 -12.87 14.76
C ALA A 537 14.20 -12.04 15.47
N GLY A 538 14.44 -10.74 15.67
CA GLY A 538 13.50 -9.83 16.31
C GLY A 538 14.16 -8.53 16.73
N VAL A 539 13.41 -7.66 17.40
CA VAL A 539 13.92 -6.40 17.97
C VAL A 539 13.55 -6.31 19.44
N VAL A 540 14.46 -5.80 20.28
CA VAL A 540 14.29 -5.72 21.73
C VAL A 540 14.35 -4.27 22.20
N LEU A 541 13.38 -3.87 23.03
CA LEU A 541 13.40 -2.60 23.77
C LEU A 541 12.62 -2.76 25.08
N ASP A 542 13.21 -2.27 26.17
CA ASP A 542 12.65 -2.34 27.51
C ASP A 542 12.28 -3.76 27.96
N GLY A 543 13.06 -4.75 27.51
CA GLY A 543 12.80 -6.16 27.80
C GLY A 543 11.57 -6.72 27.08
N LYS A 544 10.92 -5.97 26.18
CA LYS A 544 9.96 -6.54 25.24
C LYS A 544 10.71 -6.97 23.99
N VAL A 545 10.36 -8.12 23.42
CA VAL A 545 10.82 -8.52 22.09
C VAL A 545 9.64 -8.55 21.12
N LEU A 546 9.82 -7.99 19.93
CA LEU A 546 8.95 -8.24 18.79
C LEU A 546 9.66 -9.22 17.84
N LEU A 547 9.07 -10.41 17.68
CA LEU A 547 9.62 -11.46 16.82
C LEU A 547 9.51 -11.10 15.34
N ALA A 548 10.53 -11.45 14.58
CA ALA A 548 10.53 -11.31 13.13
C ALA A 548 9.53 -12.24 12.44
N ARG A 549 9.20 -11.90 11.19
CA ARG A 549 8.38 -12.69 10.28
C ARG A 549 8.96 -12.57 8.87
N TYR A 550 9.51 -13.66 8.35
CA TYR A 550 10.32 -13.65 7.16
C TYR A 550 9.48 -13.70 5.87
N ALA A 551 9.76 -12.79 4.94
CA ALA A 551 9.16 -12.82 3.60
C ALA A 551 9.66 -14.02 2.77
N CYS A 552 10.93 -14.38 2.94
CA CYS A 552 11.59 -15.40 2.12
C CYS A 552 11.30 -16.81 2.65
N PRO A 553 10.73 -17.72 1.83
CA PRO A 553 10.45 -19.09 2.25
C PRO A 553 11.68 -19.82 2.81
N GLU A 554 12.86 -19.54 2.28
CA GLU A 554 14.14 -20.13 2.70
C GLU A 554 14.48 -19.85 4.17
N ARG A 555 13.95 -18.74 4.72
CA ARG A 555 14.20 -18.30 6.09
C ARG A 555 13.05 -18.56 7.06
N GLN A 556 11.85 -18.87 6.56
CA GLN A 556 10.68 -19.11 7.42
C GLN A 556 10.88 -20.27 8.40
N GLY A 557 11.74 -21.25 8.05
CA GLY A 557 12.15 -22.32 8.96
C GLY A 557 12.87 -21.83 10.22
N GLU A 558 13.39 -20.61 10.25
CA GLU A 558 14.06 -20.01 11.40
C GLU A 558 13.09 -19.45 12.46
N GLU A 559 11.85 -19.09 12.09
CA GLU A 559 10.90 -18.43 12.99
C GLU A 559 10.61 -19.22 14.29
N PRO A 560 10.37 -20.55 14.23
CA PRO A 560 10.15 -21.35 15.44
C PRO A 560 11.38 -21.36 16.38
N HIS A 561 12.59 -21.30 15.81
CA HIS A 561 13.83 -21.28 16.59
C HIS A 561 14.06 -19.90 17.23
N GLY A 562 13.76 -18.82 16.50
CA GLY A 562 13.71 -17.46 17.05
C GLY A 562 12.74 -17.38 18.23
N GLN A 563 11.52 -17.88 18.07
CA GLN A 563 10.55 -17.94 19.18
C GLN A 563 11.07 -18.76 20.38
N ALA A 564 11.73 -19.89 20.12
CA ALA A 564 12.26 -20.76 21.17
C ALA A 564 13.35 -20.08 22.01
N ILE A 565 14.30 -19.38 21.38
CA ILE A 565 15.38 -18.69 22.11
C ILE A 565 14.83 -17.55 22.96
N PHE A 566 13.91 -16.74 22.45
CA PHE A 566 13.31 -15.66 23.25
C PHE A 566 12.44 -16.18 24.38
N THR A 567 11.76 -17.31 24.19
CA THR A 567 11.04 -18.00 25.27
C THR A 567 12.00 -18.45 26.36
N ALA A 568 13.18 -18.97 26.01
CA ALA A 568 14.22 -19.34 26.98
C ALA A 568 14.77 -18.11 27.73
N LEU A 569 15.06 -17.02 27.00
CA LEU A 569 15.50 -15.75 27.58
C LEU A 569 14.44 -15.12 28.51
N CYS A 570 13.15 -15.34 28.23
CA CYS A 570 12.08 -14.97 29.16
C CYS A 570 12.12 -15.75 30.47
N ARG A 571 12.34 -17.07 30.41
CA ARG A 571 12.47 -17.91 31.61
C ARG A 571 13.68 -17.54 32.47
N GLN A 572 14.73 -17.02 31.83
CA GLN A 572 15.94 -16.53 32.49
C GLN A 572 15.81 -15.08 33.01
N GLY A 573 14.69 -14.39 32.74
CA GLY A 573 14.47 -13.01 33.13
C GLY A 573 15.26 -11.97 32.32
N VAL A 574 15.88 -12.38 31.21
CA VAL A 574 16.60 -11.47 30.29
C VAL A 574 15.60 -10.66 29.47
N ILE A 575 14.52 -11.30 29.02
CA ILE A 575 13.38 -10.70 28.32
C ILE A 575 12.15 -10.80 29.22
N GLN A 576 11.31 -9.77 29.21
CA GLN A 576 10.11 -9.67 30.05
C GLN A 576 8.85 -10.17 29.33
N SER A 577 8.73 -9.93 28.01
CA SER A 577 7.54 -10.34 27.26
C SER A 577 7.83 -10.54 25.77
N LEU A 578 7.18 -11.53 25.16
CA LEU A 578 7.19 -11.80 23.72
C LEU A 578 5.98 -11.16 23.04
N HIS A 579 6.23 -10.53 21.89
CA HIS A 579 5.24 -9.97 21.00
C HIS A 579 5.47 -10.53 19.59
N TYR A 580 4.38 -10.67 18.84
CA TYR A 580 4.39 -11.33 17.54
C TYR A 580 4.08 -10.33 16.45
N THR A 581 4.86 -10.37 15.38
CA THR A 581 4.50 -9.64 14.16
C THR A 581 3.22 -10.25 13.56
N PRO A 582 2.23 -9.44 13.13
CA PRO A 582 0.98 -9.93 12.55
C PRO A 582 1.16 -10.77 11.29
N VAL A 583 0.18 -11.63 10.98
CA VAL A 583 0.21 -12.45 9.75
C VAL A 583 0.07 -11.53 8.55
N GLY A 584 0.89 -11.75 7.51
CA GLY A 584 0.91 -10.90 6.32
C GLY A 584 1.73 -9.61 6.46
N VAL A 585 2.44 -9.41 7.57
CA VAL A 585 3.37 -8.29 7.76
C VAL A 585 4.80 -8.83 7.79
N PRO A 586 5.53 -8.85 6.67
CA PRO A 586 6.96 -9.14 6.67
C PRO A 586 7.73 -8.12 7.52
N PHE A 587 8.63 -8.62 8.35
CA PHE A 587 9.47 -7.84 9.25
C PHE A 587 10.74 -8.61 9.62
N GLU A 588 11.92 -8.07 9.33
CA GLU A 588 13.23 -8.72 9.54
C GLU A 588 13.96 -8.21 10.79
N GLY A 589 13.19 -7.94 11.85
CA GLY A 589 13.75 -7.71 13.18
C GLY A 589 14.61 -6.44 13.27
N ALA A 590 15.68 -6.50 14.06
CA ALA A 590 16.57 -5.38 14.29
C ALA A 590 17.41 -4.99 13.06
N GLY A 591 17.52 -5.86 12.05
CA GLY A 591 18.15 -5.52 10.77
C GLY A 591 17.40 -4.38 10.05
N ASP A 592 16.09 -4.33 10.21
CA ASP A 592 15.25 -3.24 9.69
C ASP A 592 14.75 -2.29 10.77
N ALA A 593 14.73 -2.64 12.05
CA ALA A 593 14.28 -1.76 13.14
C ALA A 593 15.40 -1.41 14.14
N ILE A 594 15.94 -0.20 14.02
CA ILE A 594 17.08 0.26 14.83
C ILE A 594 16.61 1.31 15.85
N TRP A 595 16.83 1.03 17.14
CA TRP A 595 16.44 1.90 18.25
C TRP A 595 17.38 3.10 18.40
N ASP A 596 16.83 4.32 18.30
CA ASP A 596 17.53 5.57 18.58
C ASP A 596 17.20 6.10 19.98
N ALA A 597 18.07 5.77 20.94
CA ALA A 597 17.91 6.19 22.33
C ALA A 597 18.09 7.72 22.53
N GLN A 598 18.72 8.44 21.60
CA GLN A 598 18.88 9.88 21.72
C GLN A 598 17.61 10.61 21.28
N ARG A 599 16.99 10.12 20.21
CA ARG A 599 15.78 10.70 19.63
C ARG A 599 14.50 10.05 20.14
N GLN A 600 14.62 8.98 20.94
CA GLN A 600 13.51 8.19 21.47
C GLN A 600 12.56 7.71 20.36
N LEU A 601 13.12 7.15 19.29
CA LEU A 601 12.36 6.63 18.14
C LEU A 601 13.02 5.38 17.55
N PHE A 602 12.28 4.59 16.78
CA PHE A 602 12.84 3.57 15.90
C PHE A 602 13.05 4.12 14.50
N TRP A 603 14.17 3.78 13.89
CA TRP A 603 14.35 3.83 12.44
C TRP A 603 13.93 2.49 11.85
N CYS A 604 13.03 2.49 10.87
CA CYS A 604 12.46 1.27 10.27
C CYS A 604 12.69 1.23 8.76
N GLY A 605 13.57 0.35 8.27
CA GLY A 605 13.71 0.07 6.83
C GLY A 605 12.49 -0.61 6.25
N TYR A 606 12.13 -0.29 5.01
CA TYR A 606 11.13 -1.04 4.25
C TYR A 606 11.41 -1.03 2.74
N GLY A 607 10.85 -2.02 2.03
CA GLY A 607 10.91 -2.13 0.57
C GLY A 607 11.16 -3.55 0.10
N GLN A 608 12.34 -4.09 0.40
CA GLN A 608 12.82 -5.38 -0.11
C GLN A 608 12.42 -6.56 0.78
N ARG A 609 12.46 -6.37 2.10
CA ARG A 609 12.41 -7.46 3.09
C ARG A 609 11.40 -7.24 4.21
N SER A 610 11.41 -6.05 4.78
CA SER A 610 10.36 -5.59 5.67
C SER A 610 9.31 -4.77 4.92
N SER A 611 8.05 -4.94 5.34
CA SER A 611 6.93 -4.17 4.85
C SER A 611 6.82 -2.83 5.56
N TYR A 612 6.27 -1.82 4.88
CA TYR A 612 5.96 -0.52 5.52
C TYR A 612 5.06 -0.67 6.76
N ALA A 613 4.16 -1.67 6.75
CA ALA A 613 3.26 -1.98 7.85
C ALA A 613 3.99 -2.42 9.14
N ALA A 614 5.23 -2.92 9.07
CA ALA A 614 6.01 -3.31 10.24
C ALA A 614 6.20 -2.14 11.24
N ARG A 615 6.24 -0.90 10.72
CA ARG A 615 6.26 0.33 11.51
C ARG A 615 5.15 0.36 12.58
N GLN A 616 3.92 0.01 12.19
CA GLN A 616 2.78 0.08 13.11
C GLN A 616 2.88 -0.96 14.21
N THR A 617 3.43 -2.14 13.90
CA THR A 617 3.69 -3.19 14.88
C THR A 617 4.72 -2.73 15.90
N LEU A 618 5.79 -2.07 15.47
CA LEU A 618 6.80 -1.48 16.35
C LEU A 618 6.18 -0.43 17.28
N GLU A 619 5.41 0.50 16.72
CA GLU A 619 4.74 1.57 17.48
C GLU A 619 3.74 0.98 18.50
N ALA A 620 2.97 -0.03 18.12
CA ALA A 620 1.99 -0.67 18.99
C ALA A 620 2.65 -1.45 20.15
N VAL A 621 3.74 -2.18 19.89
CA VAL A 621 4.41 -3.01 20.91
C VAL A 621 5.23 -2.16 21.87
N PHE A 622 6.02 -1.25 21.32
CA PHE A 622 7.00 -0.49 22.08
C PHE A 622 6.47 0.85 22.59
N GLN A 623 5.36 1.35 22.03
CA GLN A 623 4.77 2.64 22.38
C GLN A 623 5.78 3.77 22.15
N THR A 624 6.44 3.72 20.99
CA THR A 624 7.49 4.66 20.62
C THR A 624 7.38 5.03 19.15
N PRO A 625 7.59 6.31 18.76
CA PRO A 625 7.54 6.72 17.36
C PRO A 625 8.48 5.90 16.49
N THR A 626 8.06 5.58 15.27
CA THR A 626 8.90 4.86 14.32
C THR A 626 8.95 5.59 12.98
N LEU A 627 10.14 6.01 12.55
CA LEU A 627 10.37 6.64 11.25
C LEU A 627 10.72 5.57 10.22
N ALA A 628 9.84 5.40 9.23
CA ALA A 628 10.04 4.45 8.15
C ALA A 628 10.91 5.06 7.04
N LEU A 629 11.94 4.35 6.61
CA LEU A 629 12.88 4.74 5.57
C LEU A 629 12.81 3.75 4.41
N GLU A 630 12.43 4.22 3.23
CA GLU A 630 12.35 3.39 2.04
C GLU A 630 13.75 3.11 1.49
N LEU A 631 14.07 1.82 1.36
CA LEU A 631 15.29 1.35 0.74
C LEU A 631 15.00 1.15 -0.75
N VAL A 632 15.80 1.76 -1.64
CA VAL A 632 15.56 1.77 -3.10
C VAL A 632 16.59 0.98 -3.88
N ASP A 633 17.74 0.67 -3.28
CA ASP A 633 18.79 -0.13 -3.90
C ASP A 633 18.72 -1.57 -3.38
N PRO A 634 18.45 -2.57 -4.25
CA PRO A 634 18.29 -3.96 -3.83
C PRO A 634 19.55 -4.59 -3.23
N ARG A 635 20.73 -3.97 -3.38
CA ARG A 635 21.95 -4.38 -2.68
C ARG A 635 21.85 -4.12 -1.18
N PHE A 636 21.09 -3.11 -0.76
CA PHE A 636 20.91 -2.75 0.65
C PHE A 636 19.50 -3.13 1.09
N TYR A 637 19.31 -4.44 1.27
CA TYR A 637 17.99 -5.05 1.45
C TYR A 637 17.46 -4.98 2.90
N HIS A 638 18.31 -4.60 3.85
CA HIS A 638 17.94 -4.23 5.22
C HIS A 638 18.53 -2.86 5.58
N LEU A 639 17.88 -2.14 6.50
CA LEU A 639 18.33 -0.83 6.94
C LEU A 639 19.78 -0.86 7.45
N ASP A 640 20.11 -1.83 8.29
CA ASP A 640 21.45 -1.98 8.88
C ASP A 640 22.58 -2.16 7.85
N THR A 641 22.28 -2.57 6.62
CA THR A 641 23.30 -2.68 5.57
C THR A 641 23.78 -1.33 5.03
N CYS A 642 23.01 -0.27 5.26
CA CYS A 642 23.27 1.08 4.76
C CYS A 642 23.05 2.20 5.79
N PHE A 643 22.76 1.84 7.05
CA PHE A 643 22.54 2.75 8.17
C PHE A 643 23.18 2.19 9.45
N CYS A 644 23.92 3.02 10.18
CA CYS A 644 24.46 2.68 11.50
C CYS A 644 24.31 3.86 12.44
N LEU A 645 23.64 3.63 13.57
CA LEU A 645 23.52 4.59 14.65
C LEU A 645 24.69 4.48 15.62
N LEU A 646 25.33 5.61 15.91
CA LEU A 646 26.43 5.72 16.86
C LEU A 646 25.95 6.22 18.23
N SER A 647 26.73 5.96 19.28
CA SER A 647 26.34 6.25 20.67
C SER A 647 26.13 7.74 20.96
N GLY A 648 26.76 8.65 20.20
CA GLY A 648 26.60 10.11 20.27
C GLY A 648 25.42 10.66 19.49
N GLY A 649 24.64 9.79 18.84
CA GLY A 649 23.48 10.15 18.03
C GLY A 649 23.80 10.45 16.56
N GLU A 650 25.07 10.38 16.18
CA GLU A 650 25.47 10.41 14.77
C GLU A 650 24.99 9.17 14.03
N VAL A 651 24.72 9.36 12.75
CA VAL A 651 24.24 8.28 11.86
C VAL A 651 25.17 8.20 10.67
N ILE A 652 25.84 7.05 10.54
CA ILE A 652 26.51 6.68 9.30
C ILE A 652 25.43 6.18 8.34
N TYR A 653 25.38 6.72 7.13
CA TYR A 653 24.45 6.22 6.12
C TYR A 653 25.04 6.28 4.71
N TYR A 654 24.55 5.42 3.82
CA TYR A 654 24.86 5.46 2.40
C TYR A 654 23.69 6.08 1.62
N PRO A 655 23.76 7.36 1.20
CA PRO A 655 22.61 8.07 0.64
C PRO A 655 21.92 7.37 -0.54
N PRO A 656 22.64 6.77 -1.52
CA PRO A 656 22.01 6.12 -2.66
C PRO A 656 21.12 4.91 -2.33
N ALA A 657 21.24 4.35 -1.12
CA ALA A 657 20.38 3.25 -0.68
C ALA A 657 18.95 3.71 -0.34
N PHE A 658 18.73 5.01 -0.12
CA PHE A 658 17.46 5.55 0.37
C PHE A 658 16.70 6.32 -0.71
N SER A 659 15.36 6.28 -0.63
CA SER A 659 14.52 7.15 -1.47
C SER A 659 14.81 8.63 -1.18
N GLU A 660 14.41 9.51 -2.10
CA GLU A 660 14.55 10.96 -1.90
C GLU A 660 13.86 11.43 -0.62
N VAL A 661 12.65 10.90 -0.35
CA VAL A 661 11.91 11.19 0.88
C VAL A 661 12.66 10.68 2.11
N GLY A 662 13.19 9.45 2.06
CA GLY A 662 13.99 8.89 3.16
C GLY A 662 15.22 9.72 3.48
N ARG A 663 15.94 10.21 2.46
CA ARG A 663 17.08 11.11 2.64
C ARG A 663 16.68 12.44 3.26
N GLN A 664 15.56 13.01 2.84
CA GLN A 664 15.03 14.25 3.43
C GLN A 664 14.63 14.06 4.90
N GLN A 665 14.03 12.92 5.26
CA GLN A 665 13.68 12.59 6.64
C GLN A 665 14.92 12.42 7.52
N LEU A 666 15.93 11.70 7.03
CA LEU A 666 17.23 11.56 7.70
C LEU A 666 17.85 12.94 7.95
N ALA A 667 17.91 13.79 6.92
CA ALA A 667 18.45 15.14 7.04
C ALA A 667 17.66 15.99 8.03
N ALA A 668 16.33 15.90 8.03
CA ALA A 668 15.47 16.68 8.93
C ALA A 668 15.62 16.27 10.40
N VAL A 669 15.79 14.98 10.68
CA VAL A 669 15.76 14.42 12.04
C VAL A 669 17.16 14.28 12.65
N VAL A 670 18.15 13.93 11.82
CA VAL A 670 19.54 13.76 12.26
C VAL A 670 20.34 15.06 12.10
N GLY A 671 20.07 15.84 11.05
CA GLY A 671 20.71 17.12 10.80
C GLY A 671 22.21 16.99 10.54
N SER A 672 23.00 17.86 11.18
CA SER A 672 24.46 17.91 11.02
C SER A 672 25.21 16.69 11.58
N GLN A 673 24.51 15.75 12.21
CA GLN A 673 25.07 14.51 12.75
C GLN A 673 25.08 13.36 11.72
N LEU A 674 24.66 13.61 10.48
CA LEU A 674 24.78 12.64 9.39
C LEU A 674 26.23 12.51 8.92
N ILE A 675 26.68 11.27 8.78
CA ILE A 675 28.00 10.90 8.27
C ILE A 675 27.79 10.09 7.00
N GLU A 676 28.03 10.72 5.86
CA GLU A 676 27.94 10.01 4.57
C GLU A 676 29.11 9.03 4.41
N ALA A 677 28.75 7.75 4.23
CA ALA A 677 29.64 6.68 3.83
C ALA A 677 29.88 6.74 2.31
N GLY A 678 31.11 6.45 1.89
CA GLY A 678 31.44 6.33 0.47
C GLY A 678 30.95 5.01 -0.12
N GLU A 679 30.97 4.91 -1.45
CA GLU A 679 30.62 3.66 -2.14
C GLU A 679 31.53 2.49 -1.74
N ASP A 680 32.83 2.75 -1.49
CA ASP A 680 33.76 1.73 -0.98
C ASP A 680 33.32 1.16 0.39
N ASP A 681 32.89 2.03 1.30
CA ASP A 681 32.39 1.62 2.61
C ASP A 681 31.09 0.82 2.50
N ALA A 682 30.17 1.29 1.64
CA ALA A 682 28.87 0.66 1.45
C ALA A 682 28.99 -0.70 0.75
N LEU A 683 29.78 -0.80 -0.32
CA LEU A 683 29.93 -2.04 -1.11
C LEU A 683 30.77 -3.12 -0.40
N HIS A 684 31.47 -2.77 0.67
CA HIS A 684 32.12 -3.74 1.55
C HIS A 684 31.34 -3.98 2.85
N LEU A 685 30.08 -3.50 2.93
CA LEU A 685 29.21 -3.59 4.12
C LEU A 685 29.84 -2.99 5.39
N GLY A 686 30.73 -2.01 5.22
CA GLY A 686 31.34 -1.27 6.33
C GLY A 686 30.30 -0.51 7.15
N VAL A 687 29.18 -0.09 6.56
CA VAL A 687 28.09 0.55 7.33
C VAL A 687 27.39 -0.46 8.27
N ASN A 688 27.38 -1.75 7.95
CA ASN A 688 26.76 -2.80 8.78
C ASN A 688 27.57 -3.10 10.04
N SER A 689 27.48 -2.19 11.01
CA SER A 689 28.42 -2.05 12.11
C SER A 689 27.74 -1.85 13.45
N VAL A 690 28.41 -2.28 14.53
CA VAL A 690 27.89 -2.18 15.91
C VAL A 690 28.69 -1.15 16.68
N CYS A 691 28.00 -0.19 17.31
CA CYS A 691 28.61 0.82 18.17
C CYS A 691 28.40 0.48 19.65
N ILE A 692 29.48 0.49 20.42
CA ILE A 692 29.53 0.24 21.87
C ILE A 692 30.27 1.40 22.52
N GLY A 693 29.52 2.39 23.02
CA GLY A 693 30.14 3.61 23.56
C GLY A 693 30.94 4.34 22.47
N GLN A 694 32.25 4.50 22.67
CA GLN A 694 33.14 5.14 21.70
C GLN A 694 33.77 4.13 20.72
N ASP A 695 33.47 2.84 20.83
CA ASP A 695 34.06 1.80 19.99
C ASP A 695 33.07 1.39 18.89
N ILE A 696 33.53 1.36 17.65
CA ILE A 696 32.74 0.94 16.48
C ILE A 696 33.39 -0.31 15.91
N VAL A 697 32.64 -1.41 15.87
CA VAL A 697 33.07 -2.69 15.31
C VAL A 697 32.49 -2.81 13.90
N MET A 698 33.38 -2.87 12.90
CA MET A 698 33.05 -2.82 11.47
C MET A 698 33.75 -3.95 10.72
N CYS A 699 33.28 -4.35 9.55
CA CYS A 699 34.01 -5.31 8.70
C CYS A 699 34.97 -4.66 7.71
N HIS A 700 34.74 -3.38 7.41
CA HIS A 700 35.54 -2.55 6.52
C HIS A 700 35.40 -1.08 6.93
N CYS A 701 36.45 -0.29 6.75
CA CYS A 701 36.40 1.15 6.96
C CYS A 701 37.47 1.82 6.09
N SER A 702 37.04 2.60 5.12
CA SER A 702 37.91 3.39 4.26
C SER A 702 38.71 4.41 5.09
N PRO A 703 39.91 4.83 4.64
CA PRO A 703 40.67 5.87 5.33
C PRO A 703 39.88 7.17 5.54
N ALA A 704 39.00 7.51 4.59
CA ALA A 704 38.16 8.70 4.64
C ALA A 704 37.11 8.60 5.76
N LEU A 705 36.38 7.49 5.84
CA LEU A 705 35.40 7.27 6.90
C LEU A 705 36.09 7.17 8.26
N LYS A 706 37.21 6.45 8.35
CA LYS A 706 38.01 6.33 9.57
C LYS A 706 38.46 7.68 10.11
N ALA A 707 38.90 8.59 9.23
CA ALA A 707 39.29 9.94 9.63
C ALA A 707 38.12 10.74 10.23
N LYS A 708 36.93 10.68 9.60
CA LYS A 708 35.71 11.32 10.14
C LYS A 708 35.34 10.77 11.52
N LEU A 709 35.31 9.45 11.68
CA LEU A 709 34.95 8.78 12.93
C LEU A 709 35.95 9.08 14.05
N THR A 710 37.24 9.05 13.74
CA THR A 710 38.31 9.38 14.71
C THR A 710 38.23 10.84 15.13
N ALA A 711 37.92 11.77 14.21
CA ALA A 711 37.74 13.18 14.54
C ALA A 711 36.56 13.42 15.50
N LEU A 712 35.53 12.56 15.45
CA LEU A 712 34.40 12.55 16.36
C LEU A 712 34.68 11.79 17.68
N GLY A 713 35.90 11.26 17.86
CA GLY A 713 36.33 10.58 19.08
C GLY A 713 36.02 9.08 19.13
N TYR A 714 35.60 8.48 18.00
CA TYR A 714 35.35 7.04 17.93
C TYR A 714 36.62 6.24 17.61
N ARG A 715 36.73 5.05 18.21
CA ARG A 715 37.75 4.03 17.93
C ARG A 715 37.17 2.96 17.01
N VAL A 716 37.77 2.78 15.84
CA VAL A 716 37.31 1.81 14.83
C VAL A 716 38.07 0.50 14.96
N HIS A 717 37.33 -0.60 15.14
CA HIS A 717 37.83 -1.98 15.19
C HIS A 717 37.36 -2.71 13.93
N VAL A 718 38.28 -3.05 13.03
CA VAL A 718 37.94 -3.73 11.77
C VAL A 718 38.12 -5.24 11.95
N ILE A 719 37.03 -6.00 11.80
CA ILE A 719 36.99 -7.45 11.94
C ILE A 719 36.76 -8.10 10.58
N PRO A 720 37.57 -9.09 10.17
CA PRO A 720 37.45 -9.73 8.87
C PRO A 720 36.20 -10.63 8.79
N LEU A 721 35.11 -10.08 8.26
CA LEU A 721 33.81 -10.76 8.10
C LEU A 721 33.47 -11.09 6.63
N GLY A 722 34.48 -11.15 5.76
CA GLY A 722 34.29 -11.27 4.30
C GLY A 722 33.46 -12.48 3.85
N SER A 723 33.44 -13.57 4.61
CA SER A 723 32.56 -14.71 4.34
C SER A 723 31.09 -14.36 4.53
N PHE A 724 30.74 -13.57 5.55
CA PHE A 724 29.37 -13.12 5.77
C PHE A 724 28.97 -12.05 4.75
N ASN A 725 29.89 -11.20 4.30
CA ASN A 725 29.60 -10.19 3.28
C ASN A 725 29.06 -10.82 1.97
N ARG A 726 29.47 -12.05 1.65
CA ARG A 726 28.97 -12.81 0.48
C ARG A 726 27.51 -13.26 0.62
N SER A 727 26.94 -13.19 1.81
CA SER A 727 25.50 -13.36 2.06
C SER A 727 24.76 -12.03 2.26
N GLY A 728 25.49 -10.90 2.22
CA GLY A 728 24.93 -9.57 2.40
C GLY A 728 24.87 -9.07 3.84
N GLY A 729 25.46 -9.79 4.80
CA GLY A 729 25.51 -9.40 6.23
C GLY A 729 26.91 -9.20 6.77
N ALA A 730 27.04 -8.40 7.83
CA ALA A 730 28.30 -8.21 8.56
C ALA A 730 28.06 -8.07 10.09
N ALA A 731 28.77 -7.17 10.77
CA ALA A 731 28.83 -7.13 12.23
C ALA A 731 27.45 -6.90 12.86
N TYR A 732 26.62 -6.01 12.31
CA TYR A 732 25.29 -5.75 12.84
C TYR A 732 24.35 -6.94 12.63
N CYS A 733 24.30 -7.51 11.42
CA CYS A 733 23.42 -8.66 11.15
C CYS A 733 23.68 -9.85 12.10
N LEU A 734 24.94 -10.07 12.48
CA LEU A 734 25.38 -11.15 13.38
C LEU A 734 25.10 -10.88 14.87
N THR A 735 24.55 -9.70 15.21
CA THR A 735 24.48 -9.21 16.58
C THR A 735 23.10 -8.61 16.90
N LEU A 736 22.32 -9.30 17.73
CA LEU A 736 21.11 -8.70 18.31
C LEU A 736 21.38 -8.14 19.70
N ARG A 737 21.06 -6.86 19.92
CA ARG A 737 21.13 -6.23 21.23
C ARG A 737 19.91 -6.53 22.09
N LEU A 738 20.13 -7.05 23.30
CA LEU A 738 19.08 -7.48 24.23
C LEU A 738 18.81 -6.48 25.36
N ASP A 739 19.71 -5.52 25.60
CA ASP A 739 19.68 -4.60 26.73
C ASP A 739 19.18 -3.19 26.38
N SER A 740 18.62 -2.98 25.19
CA SER A 740 18.12 -1.66 24.78
C SER A 740 17.05 -1.15 25.75
N ARG A 741 17.23 0.07 26.25
CA ARG A 741 16.29 0.75 27.16
C ARG A 741 15.94 2.15 26.66
N ARG A 742 14.75 2.62 27.01
CA ARG A 742 14.42 4.05 26.99
C ARG A 742 15.21 4.79 28.08
N ARG A 743 15.54 6.06 27.84
CA ARG A 743 16.15 6.92 28.86
C ARG A 743 15.07 7.26 29.89
N ALA A 744 15.39 7.20 31.18
CA ALA A 744 14.47 7.68 32.21
C ALA A 744 14.28 9.19 32.03
N THR A 745 13.04 9.63 31.82
CA THR A 745 12.69 11.04 31.83
C THR A 745 12.89 11.53 33.26
N LEU A 746 13.91 12.37 33.49
CA LEU A 746 14.01 13.14 34.74
C LEU A 746 12.77 14.03 34.78
N ILE A 747 11.87 13.74 35.73
CA ILE A 747 10.62 14.46 35.97
C ILE A 747 10.92 15.88 36.47
#